data_AF-A0A970AM63-F1
#
_entry.id   AF-A0A970AM63-F1
#
_cell.length_a   1.000
_cell.length_b   1.000
_cell.length_c   1.000
_cell.angle_alpha   90.00
_cell.angle_beta   90.00
_cell.angle_gamma   90.00
#
_symmetry.space_group_name_H-M   'P 1'
#
loop_
_entity.id
_entity.type
_entity.pdbx_description
1 polymer ?
#
loop_
_entity_poly.entity_id
_entity_poly.type
_entity_poly.pdbx_seq_one_letter_code
_entity_poly.pdbx_strand_id
1 'polypeptide(L)'
;MLNTVRLFEESADRPMVAGISAKITDLFASKFDRLNRMAQMAVADASGLLDSSYDLTQKPDFGAAATASSIDLFDRVTNFGILEPEADNLKSNYSLKSPSYLPGKLQHDELTGMDFVVGDVGENLDRSQSRTASLLPAENWLFDFNNYTIDHQGLNTLNLKVGYEYKPGIAQAEYPDFVPIYKSIDNFLVNYPNETDFWEILNKNLTRKVLDENPALTDVTIQLEVLPTDRLPYDRASTVFRSRSGQLTEDWSFSFQNYAINHQGLNKLNLDINYQYKPGITKEEYPDFVPIYQSIDNFLTNYPNETDFWEIVNKNLTQNILNENPALGAIDINFKVLPSQTLPYNRTSKVTRTQPSNPQGTFLIGNTRGNNVIRFDGNTGNFLGEFITADSGGLSNPDTIVFGPDGNGDGKSDIYIASGDKPGNSQEAAASSVLRYDGITGAFIDKFVGDNPNTVADETGGLFRPYGLAFSPDGNLYVSSFLTDKILRYNGKTGEFIDVFASGNQQAGGLNGPNGLLFAPDGFLYVTTQGSVARDGQADFSANFASQVLRYNPETAQFSIFASPEPSPRSFGFTSLLGMAIGPVDGDIYVSDFANDIRRYNLKSGELVDVLSTNYTETIPSSNFIGGLAFSPIGNLFAVGFDNRENAGNVGAVLRYDGTTGDPLPLVANPGTVASPVFVDPNSKLQRSIGIAFFPSDAKLTEKWNFTVANYPINHQGLNNLNFDVNYKYQEGIQNFQYPDFVPIYKGIDNLLVNYPNETDFWEIVNKNLTEKVLADNPALSSVTVNFDVLPTNRLPYDRSSTVTRTQDGKLGEAWDFKLANYSIEHQGLNNLNIDVKYQYKPGITKDEYPDFVPIYQSIDNFLANYPNETDFWEIVNKNLTQKVLAENPALDSLQIGMEVLQTNRLPYDRVSIVSIA
;
A
#
# COMPACT_ATOMS: atom_id res chain seq x y z
N MET A 1 -32.86 17.32 16.70
CA MET A 1 -33.57 17.87 17.88
C MET A 1 -32.56 18.56 18.76
N LEU A 2 -32.94 19.61 19.50
CA LEU A 2 -32.04 20.39 20.37
C LEU A 2 -32.39 20.21 21.85
N ASN A 3 -31.37 20.33 22.70
CA ASN A 3 -31.43 20.55 24.16
C ASN A 3 -32.17 19.52 25.04
N THR A 4 -31.48 18.46 25.48
CA THR A 4 -31.62 17.96 26.88
C THR A 4 -30.33 17.27 27.38
N VAL A 5 -29.29 18.05 27.73
CA VAL A 5 -28.17 17.54 28.55
C VAL A 5 -27.85 18.54 29.67
N ARG A 6 -28.38 18.27 30.86
CA ARG A 6 -27.95 18.79 32.16
C ARG A 6 -28.59 17.93 33.26
N LEU A 7 -27.97 17.90 34.44
CA LEU A 7 -28.31 17.04 35.59
C LEU A 7 -27.88 15.56 35.46
N PHE A 8 -26.58 15.33 35.56
CA PHE A 8 -26.02 14.11 36.17
C PHE A 8 -24.78 14.47 36.99
N GLU A 9 -25.01 14.97 38.20
CA GLU A 9 -24.01 14.96 39.28
C GLU A 9 -24.70 14.55 40.60
N GLU A 10 -23.91 13.88 41.43
CA GLU A 10 -24.14 13.48 42.83
C GLU A 10 -25.24 12.48 43.24
N SER A 11 -24.73 11.41 43.85
CA SER A 11 -25.30 10.57 44.91
C SER A 11 -26.13 9.33 44.50
N ALA A 12 -25.92 8.26 45.28
CA ALA A 12 -26.45 6.93 45.01
C ALA A 12 -27.18 6.37 46.24
N ASP A 13 -28.33 5.71 46.03
CA ASP A 13 -28.70 4.53 46.81
C ASP A 13 -29.77 3.66 46.09
N ARG A 14 -29.63 2.33 46.25
CA ARG A 14 -30.62 1.23 46.04
C ARG A 14 -31.08 0.79 44.62
N PRO A 15 -31.50 -0.50 44.46
CA PRO A 15 -31.90 -1.09 43.16
C PRO A 15 -33.36 -1.62 43.08
N MET A 16 -33.94 -1.63 41.87
CA MET A 16 -34.83 -2.67 41.28
C MET A 16 -35.25 -2.23 39.85
N VAL A 17 -34.95 -2.98 38.78
CA VAL A 17 -35.67 -4.17 38.23
C VAL A 17 -36.94 -3.84 37.42
N ALA A 18 -36.90 -4.21 36.13
CA ALA A 18 -37.99 -4.45 35.16
C ALA A 18 -39.15 -3.43 35.03
N GLY A 19 -39.24 -2.73 33.88
CA GLY A 19 -40.45 -1.96 33.56
C GLY A 19 -40.53 -1.21 32.21
N ILE A 20 -39.43 -0.97 31.50
CA ILE A 20 -39.39 0.00 30.37
C ILE A 20 -38.78 -0.59 29.08
N SER A 21 -39.29 -1.74 28.62
CA SER A 21 -38.91 -2.34 27.31
C SER A 21 -40.10 -2.74 26.42
N ALA A 22 -41.34 -2.52 26.87
CA ALA A 22 -42.55 -3.02 26.23
C ALA A 22 -43.55 -1.91 25.79
N LYS A 23 -43.06 -0.68 25.59
CA LYS A 23 -43.90 0.47 25.15
C LYS A 23 -43.28 1.37 24.08
N ILE A 24 -42.12 1.01 23.54
CA ILE A 24 -41.49 1.73 22.42
C ILE A 24 -41.75 0.97 21.10
N THR A 25 -41.74 -0.37 21.13
CA THR A 25 -41.93 -1.25 19.97
C THR A 25 -43.26 -1.04 19.24
N ASP A 26 -44.37 -0.95 19.98
CA ASP A 26 -45.72 -0.78 19.42
C ASP A 26 -45.92 0.56 18.67
N LEU A 27 -45.11 1.58 18.96
CA LEU A 27 -45.26 2.89 18.34
C LEU A 27 -44.73 2.93 16.90
N PHE A 28 -43.79 2.04 16.55
CA PHE A 28 -43.19 1.97 15.21
C PHE A 28 -43.93 1.02 14.25
N ALA A 29 -44.52 -0.06 14.76
CA ALA A 29 -45.22 -1.05 13.93
C ALA A 29 -46.42 -0.47 13.13
N SER A 30 -47.09 0.56 13.66
CA SER A 30 -48.35 1.07 13.11
C SER A 30 -48.25 2.04 11.91
N LYS A 31 -47.03 2.42 11.48
CA LYS A 31 -46.82 3.33 10.34
C LYS A 31 -46.38 2.66 9.03
N PHE A 32 -45.60 1.58 9.07
CA PHE A 32 -45.13 0.92 7.84
C PHE A 32 -46.24 0.15 7.10
N ASP A 33 -47.22 -0.41 7.82
CA ASP A 33 -48.31 -1.22 7.27
C ASP A 33 -49.33 -0.42 6.42
N ARG A 34 -49.01 0.81 6.01
CA ARG A 34 -49.83 1.63 5.10
C ARG A 34 -49.22 1.87 3.72
N LEU A 35 -47.93 1.61 3.53
CA LEU A 35 -47.25 1.74 2.22
C LEU A 35 -47.42 0.47 1.37
N ASN A 36 -47.24 -0.72 1.96
CA ASN A 36 -47.33 -2.00 1.24
C ASN A 36 -48.73 -2.36 0.72
N ARG A 37 -49.77 -1.56 1.02
CA ARG A 37 -51.15 -1.74 0.51
C ARG A 37 -51.54 -0.81 -0.64
N MET A 38 -50.59 -0.08 -1.24
CA MET A 38 -50.82 0.72 -2.46
C MET A 38 -50.06 0.22 -3.70
N ALA A 39 -49.20 -0.80 -3.58
CA ALA A 39 -48.41 -1.33 -4.70
C ALA A 39 -49.13 -2.41 -5.55
N GLN A 40 -50.38 -2.74 -5.24
CA GLN A 40 -51.18 -3.74 -5.97
C GLN A 40 -52.62 -3.26 -6.19
N MET A 41 -52.88 -2.54 -7.30
CA MET A 41 -54.18 -2.50 -8.03
C MET A 41 -54.17 -1.51 -9.22
N ALA A 42 -53.61 -1.93 -10.36
CA ALA A 42 -53.90 -1.40 -11.70
C ALA A 42 -53.50 -2.45 -12.76
N VAL A 43 -54.30 -2.68 -13.79
CA VAL A 43 -54.19 -3.84 -14.72
C VAL A 43 -54.65 -3.48 -16.13
N ALA A 44 -54.08 -4.16 -17.14
CA ALA A 44 -54.41 -4.17 -18.58
C ALA A 44 -53.99 -2.91 -19.40
N ASP A 45 -53.72 -2.98 -20.71
CA ASP A 45 -53.91 -4.11 -21.66
C ASP A 45 -52.79 -4.23 -22.73
N ALA A 46 -52.78 -5.30 -23.54
CA ALA A 46 -51.75 -5.65 -24.55
C ALA A 46 -51.85 -4.83 -25.87
N SER A 47 -50.90 -4.75 -26.83
CA SER A 47 -49.94 -5.71 -27.45
C SER A 47 -49.02 -4.92 -28.44
N GLY A 48 -48.04 -5.44 -29.22
CA GLY A 48 -47.42 -6.77 -29.41
C GLY A 48 -46.69 -6.89 -30.79
N LEU A 49 -46.05 -8.06 -31.08
CA LEU A 49 -45.43 -8.54 -32.35
C LEU A 49 -44.07 -7.95 -32.85
N LEU A 50 -43.10 -8.87 -33.05
CA LEU A 50 -42.14 -9.02 -34.19
C LEU A 50 -41.11 -7.88 -34.51
N ASP A 51 -39.89 -8.12 -35.04
CA ASP A 51 -39.10 -9.35 -35.35
C ASP A 51 -37.58 -9.04 -35.17
N SER A 52 -36.70 -9.86 -35.77
CA SER A 52 -35.32 -10.11 -35.36
C SER A 52 -34.21 -9.68 -36.34
N SER A 53 -32.99 -9.60 -35.81
CA SER A 53 -31.68 -9.75 -36.48
C SER A 53 -31.22 -8.75 -37.56
N TYR A 54 -29.95 -8.34 -37.48
CA TYR A 54 -29.03 -8.36 -38.63
C TYR A 54 -27.58 -8.54 -38.13
N ASP A 55 -26.71 -9.06 -39.01
CA ASP A 55 -25.39 -9.64 -38.69
C ASP A 55 -24.20 -8.73 -39.10
N LEU A 56 -22.99 -9.22 -38.79
CA LEU A 56 -21.68 -8.58 -38.80
C LEU A 56 -21.10 -8.16 -40.18
N THR A 57 -19.95 -7.47 -40.08
CA THR A 57 -18.87 -7.26 -41.08
C THR A 57 -18.99 -6.07 -42.05
N GLN A 58 -18.07 -5.09 -41.89
CA GLN A 58 -17.01 -4.81 -42.88
C GLN A 58 -15.98 -3.75 -42.41
N LYS A 59 -14.72 -3.97 -42.81
CA LYS A 59 -13.56 -3.06 -42.90
C LYS A 59 -13.00 -3.22 -44.35
N PRO A 60 -12.02 -2.44 -44.86
CA PRO A 60 -11.06 -1.53 -44.21
C PRO A 60 -11.18 -0.09 -44.83
N ASP A 61 -10.19 0.77 -45.14
CA ASP A 61 -8.70 0.73 -45.09
C ASP A 61 -8.05 2.14 -45.23
N PHE A 62 -6.73 2.22 -44.95
CA PHE A 62 -5.74 3.29 -45.23
C PHE A 62 -5.97 4.73 -44.68
N GLY A 63 -4.95 5.52 -44.31
CA GLY A 63 -3.50 5.22 -44.17
C GLY A 63 -2.58 6.45 -43.99
N ALA A 64 -1.38 6.22 -43.44
CA ALA A 64 -0.08 6.96 -43.57
C ALA A 64 0.11 8.47 -43.18
N ALA A 65 0.76 8.67 -42.03
CA ALA A 65 2.01 9.45 -41.73
C ALA A 65 2.47 10.73 -42.51
N ALA A 66 2.84 11.78 -41.75
CA ALA A 66 3.93 12.79 -41.93
C ALA A 66 3.93 13.75 -40.70
N THR A 67 4.95 14.02 -39.87
CA THR A 67 6.36 14.48 -39.99
C THR A 67 6.60 16.00 -40.14
N ALA A 68 7.01 16.63 -39.01
CA ALA A 68 8.12 17.61 -38.86
C ALA A 68 7.97 19.13 -39.19
N SER A 69 8.80 19.89 -38.44
CA SER A 69 9.45 21.19 -38.73
C SER A 69 8.67 22.50 -38.85
N SER A 70 8.75 23.30 -37.76
CA SER A 70 9.24 24.70 -37.71
C SER A 70 9.10 25.65 -38.92
N ILE A 71 8.53 26.84 -38.66
CA ILE A 71 8.89 28.10 -39.36
C ILE A 71 9.23 29.15 -38.30
N ASP A 72 10.39 29.79 -38.45
CA ASP A 72 10.84 30.98 -37.72
C ASP A 72 10.53 32.24 -38.55
N LEU A 73 10.23 33.36 -37.89
CA LEU A 73 10.05 34.67 -38.53
C LEU A 73 10.18 35.84 -37.54
N PHE A 74 11.41 36.18 -37.16
CA PHE A 74 11.75 37.52 -36.69
C PHE A 74 11.37 38.59 -37.74
N ASP A 75 10.76 39.70 -37.30
CA ASP A 75 11.37 41.02 -37.55
C ASP A 75 10.90 42.09 -36.54
N ARG A 76 11.52 43.26 -36.62
CA ARG A 76 11.51 44.37 -35.65
C ARG A 76 10.41 45.40 -35.93
N VAL A 77 10.07 46.21 -34.92
CA VAL A 77 10.43 47.66 -34.89
C VAL A 77 10.13 48.27 -33.52
N THR A 78 10.95 49.24 -33.14
CA THR A 78 10.93 49.99 -31.86
C THR A 78 9.86 51.08 -31.78
N ASN A 79 9.46 51.48 -30.57
CA ASN A 79 9.52 52.90 -30.21
C ASN A 79 9.66 53.16 -28.70
N PHE A 80 10.32 54.27 -28.36
CA PHE A 80 10.50 54.76 -26.98
C PHE A 80 9.35 55.67 -26.55
N GLY A 81 9.06 55.70 -25.23
CA GLY A 81 8.19 56.67 -24.59
C GLY A 81 8.64 56.94 -23.15
N ILE A 82 9.44 57.99 -22.95
CA ILE A 82 9.97 58.38 -21.65
C ILE A 82 9.02 59.37 -20.96
N LEU A 83 8.80 59.22 -19.65
CA LEU A 83 8.66 60.34 -18.72
C LEU A 83 8.98 59.87 -17.28
N GLU A 84 9.84 60.61 -16.58
CA GLU A 84 10.25 60.37 -15.19
C GLU A 84 9.52 61.36 -14.23
N PRO A 85 10.02 61.76 -13.02
CA PRO A 85 9.40 61.27 -11.79
C PRO A 85 9.04 62.38 -10.78
N GLU A 86 8.31 62.05 -9.72
CA GLU A 86 8.39 62.79 -8.45
C GLU A 86 8.39 61.83 -7.26
N ALA A 87 8.99 62.26 -6.15
CA ALA A 87 9.10 61.55 -4.90
C ALA A 87 8.74 62.49 -3.74
N ASP A 88 8.36 61.97 -2.57
CA ASP A 88 9.19 62.18 -1.37
C ASP A 88 8.83 61.27 -0.18
N ASN A 89 9.73 61.27 0.79
CA ASN A 89 9.74 60.59 2.08
C ASN A 89 8.61 61.03 3.04
N LEU A 90 8.26 60.18 4.01
CA LEU A 90 8.45 60.49 5.45
C LEU A 90 8.21 59.30 6.40
N LYS A 91 8.79 59.39 7.61
CA LYS A 91 8.68 58.40 8.71
C LYS A 91 7.91 58.99 9.89
N SER A 92 7.14 58.18 10.63
CA SER A 92 7.10 58.27 12.11
C SER A 92 6.36 57.10 12.78
N ASN A 93 6.81 56.70 13.98
CA ASN A 93 6.18 55.69 14.82
C ASN A 93 5.07 56.31 15.69
N TYR A 94 3.99 55.57 15.95
CA TYR A 94 3.22 55.72 17.19
C TYR A 94 2.61 54.38 17.65
N SER A 95 2.89 53.98 18.90
CA SER A 95 2.17 52.90 19.57
C SER A 95 0.92 53.43 20.26
N LEU A 96 -0.23 52.76 20.09
CA LEU A 96 -1.42 52.98 20.90
C LEU A 96 -2.01 51.66 21.39
N LYS A 97 -2.71 51.73 22.54
CA LYS A 97 -3.26 50.56 23.25
C LYS A 97 -4.63 50.18 22.70
N SER A 98 -4.94 48.89 22.79
CA SER A 98 -6.25 48.32 22.45
C SER A 98 -7.40 48.84 23.33
N PRO A 99 -8.56 49.15 22.74
CA PRO A 99 -9.85 49.12 23.40
C PRO A 99 -10.66 47.88 22.99
N SER A 100 -11.36 47.27 23.95
CA SER A 100 -12.28 46.14 23.73
C SER A 100 -13.58 46.58 23.05
N TYR A 101 -14.07 45.82 22.07
CA TYR A 101 -15.43 45.98 21.51
C TYR A 101 -16.17 44.66 21.30
N LEU A 102 -17.51 44.74 21.27
CA LEU A 102 -18.45 43.62 21.16
C LEU A 102 -18.60 43.14 19.70
N PRO A 103 -19.01 41.86 19.48
CA PRO A 103 -19.16 41.31 18.13
C PRO A 103 -20.41 41.88 17.43
N GLY A 104 -20.17 42.76 16.45
CA GLY A 104 -21.10 43.02 15.36
C GLY A 104 -20.66 42.24 14.11
N LYS A 105 -21.61 41.83 13.25
CA LYS A 105 -21.25 41.31 11.93
C LYS A 105 -20.53 42.41 11.14
N LEU A 106 -19.30 42.15 10.71
CA LEU A 106 -18.58 43.03 9.80
C LEU A 106 -19.23 42.97 8.41
N GLN A 107 -19.35 44.12 7.75
CA GLN A 107 -19.66 44.18 6.32
C GLN A 107 -18.34 44.11 5.55
N HIS A 108 -18.20 43.13 4.66
CA HIS A 108 -16.99 42.93 3.84
C HIS A 108 -17.02 43.78 2.55
N ASP A 109 -17.10 45.10 2.71
CA ASP A 109 -17.03 46.08 1.63
C ASP A 109 -15.77 46.95 1.74
N GLU A 110 -14.61 46.43 1.30
CA GLU A 110 -13.45 47.24 0.84
C GLU A 110 -12.39 46.34 0.16
N LEU A 111 -12.38 46.33 -1.19
CA LEU A 111 -11.41 45.60 -2.02
C LEU A 111 -10.38 46.57 -2.63
N THR A 112 -9.47 47.08 -1.80
CA THR A 112 -8.36 47.96 -2.24
C THR A 112 -7.07 47.67 -1.47
N GLY A 113 -6.38 46.58 -1.83
CA GLY A 113 -5.09 46.23 -1.22
C GLY A 113 -4.78 44.73 -1.25
N MET A 114 -4.41 44.21 -2.43
CA MET A 114 -3.76 42.90 -2.56
C MET A 114 -2.59 43.04 -3.52
N ASP A 115 -1.38 42.71 -3.04
CA ASP A 115 -0.19 42.68 -3.88
C ASP A 115 -0.17 41.40 -4.72
N PHE A 116 0.20 41.54 -6.00
CA PHE A 116 0.46 40.39 -6.87
C PHE A 116 1.83 39.80 -6.56
N VAL A 117 1.86 38.63 -5.94
CA VAL A 117 3.08 37.79 -5.89
C VAL A 117 3.15 36.99 -7.19
N VAL A 118 3.80 37.56 -8.22
CA VAL A 118 4.48 36.75 -9.22
C VAL A 118 5.68 36.13 -8.50
N GLY A 119 5.81 34.80 -8.57
CA GLY A 119 6.64 34.05 -7.63
C GLY A 119 8.14 34.32 -7.75
N ASP A 120 8.72 34.79 -6.65
CA ASP A 120 10.13 34.60 -6.30
C ASP A 120 10.23 34.16 -4.83
N VAL A 121 11.25 33.40 -4.47
CA VAL A 121 11.32 32.69 -3.18
C VAL A 121 11.94 33.56 -2.09
N GLY A 122 11.12 33.99 -1.12
CA GLY A 122 11.57 34.72 0.06
C GLY A 122 11.24 33.99 1.36
N GLU A 123 12.25 33.61 2.13
CA GLU A 123 12.05 32.92 3.41
C GLU A 123 11.37 33.80 4.47
N ASN A 124 10.48 33.20 5.26
CA ASN A 124 10.27 33.62 6.65
C ASN A 124 10.07 32.40 7.53
N LEU A 125 10.67 32.45 8.72
CA LEU A 125 11.05 31.25 9.47
C LEU A 125 9.93 30.64 10.33
N ASP A 126 10.10 29.34 10.59
CA ASP A 126 9.51 28.60 11.71
C ASP A 126 8.00 28.31 11.69
N ARG A 127 7.52 27.65 10.61
CA ARG A 127 6.26 26.87 10.62
C ARG A 127 6.11 25.75 9.58
N SER A 128 7.16 25.42 8.81
CA SER A 128 7.07 24.59 7.59
C SER A 128 7.16 23.06 7.77
N GLN A 129 7.55 22.54 8.94
CA GLN A 129 7.95 21.13 9.11
C GLN A 129 6.81 20.11 9.31
N SER A 130 5.79 20.07 8.43
CA SER A 130 4.88 18.88 8.35
C SER A 130 4.09 18.73 7.03
N ARG A 131 4.38 19.45 5.95
CA ARG A 131 3.53 19.42 4.72
C ARG A 131 4.34 19.21 3.44
N THR A 132 4.29 17.99 2.89
CA THR A 132 4.93 17.64 1.62
C THR A 132 4.02 17.92 0.41
N ALA A 133 4.59 18.56 -0.61
CA ALA A 133 4.08 18.70 -1.99
C ALA A 133 2.66 19.30 -2.16
N SER A 134 2.62 20.57 -2.61
CA SER A 134 1.44 21.10 -3.30
C SER A 134 1.20 20.35 -4.61
N LEU A 135 -0.04 19.98 -4.90
CA LEU A 135 -0.45 19.22 -6.09
C LEU A 135 -0.91 20.10 -7.27
N LEU A 136 -0.59 21.40 -7.27
CA LEU A 136 -0.95 22.33 -8.34
C LEU A 136 0.02 22.19 -9.55
N PRO A 137 -0.46 21.87 -10.77
CA PRO A 137 0.39 21.78 -11.95
C PRO A 137 0.83 23.16 -12.48
N ALA A 138 1.86 23.16 -13.32
CA ALA A 138 2.78 24.29 -13.51
C ALA A 138 2.26 25.55 -14.27
N GLU A 139 1.03 25.55 -14.80
CA GLU A 139 0.41 26.73 -15.44
C GLU A 139 -0.99 27.01 -14.86
N ASN A 140 -1.04 27.43 -13.58
CA ASN A 140 -2.30 27.73 -12.87
C ASN A 140 -2.37 29.17 -12.38
N TRP A 141 -3.56 29.76 -12.47
CA TRP A 141 -3.90 30.98 -11.75
C TRP A 141 -4.31 30.60 -10.32
N LEU A 142 -3.92 31.40 -9.33
CA LEU A 142 -4.20 31.13 -7.92
C LEU A 142 -4.54 32.39 -7.13
N PHE A 143 -5.37 32.23 -6.10
CA PHE A 143 -5.52 33.20 -5.01
C PHE A 143 -5.97 32.51 -3.70
N ASP A 144 -5.69 33.16 -2.57
CA ASP A 144 -5.94 32.61 -1.23
C ASP A 144 -6.95 33.47 -0.44
N PHE A 145 -7.79 32.80 0.36
CA PHE A 145 -8.47 33.41 1.52
C PHE A 145 -7.70 33.00 2.78
N ASN A 146 -7.30 33.97 3.62
CA ASN A 146 -6.55 33.69 4.85
C ASN A 146 -7.34 34.15 6.08
N ASN A 147 -7.47 33.29 7.09
CA ASN A 147 -8.21 33.51 8.33
C ASN A 147 -9.70 33.90 8.15
N TYR A 148 -10.37 33.32 7.15
CA TYR A 148 -11.77 33.59 6.83
C TYR A 148 -12.72 32.99 7.89
N THR A 149 -13.47 33.82 8.61
CA THR A 149 -14.36 33.35 9.70
C THR A 149 -15.75 32.97 9.18
N ILE A 150 -16.23 31.79 9.55
CA ILE A 150 -17.56 31.27 9.17
C ILE A 150 -18.27 30.66 10.38
N ASP A 151 -19.60 30.79 10.46
CA ASP A 151 -20.42 30.04 11.41
C ASP A 151 -21.04 28.83 10.69
N HIS A 152 -20.32 27.72 10.69
CA HIS A 152 -20.69 26.46 10.05
C HIS A 152 -20.23 25.31 10.94
N GLN A 153 -21.17 24.49 11.42
CA GLN A 153 -20.97 23.58 12.56
C GLN A 153 -20.53 24.29 13.87
N GLY A 154 -20.74 25.62 13.94
CA GLY A 154 -20.20 26.55 14.93
C GLY A 154 -19.17 27.52 14.33
N LEU A 155 -18.72 28.50 15.11
CA LEU A 155 -17.72 29.47 14.66
C LEU A 155 -16.36 28.79 14.42
N ASN A 156 -15.95 28.73 13.15
CA ASN A 156 -14.67 28.20 12.69
C ASN A 156 -13.91 29.29 11.91
N THR A 157 -12.62 29.07 11.69
CA THR A 157 -11.76 29.93 10.85
C THR A 157 -11.10 29.08 9.78
N LEU A 158 -11.10 29.57 8.54
CA LEU A 158 -10.64 28.85 7.36
C LEU A 158 -9.43 29.52 6.74
N ASN A 159 -8.59 28.71 6.09
CA ASN A 159 -7.78 29.16 4.97
C ASN A 159 -8.28 28.43 3.71
N LEU A 160 -8.40 29.13 2.59
CA LEU A 160 -8.72 28.51 1.30
C LEU A 160 -7.65 28.89 0.28
N LYS A 161 -7.27 27.94 -0.58
CA LYS A 161 -6.44 28.19 -1.76
C LYS A 161 -7.21 27.77 -3.00
N VAL A 162 -7.33 28.67 -3.97
CA VAL A 162 -8.19 28.50 -5.15
C VAL A 162 -7.30 28.53 -6.38
N GLY A 163 -7.03 27.36 -6.96
CA GLY A 163 -6.31 27.20 -8.23
C GLY A 163 -7.28 26.94 -9.39
N TYR A 164 -7.00 27.45 -10.58
CA TYR A 164 -7.84 27.23 -11.76
C TYR A 164 -7.08 27.44 -13.08
N GLU A 165 -7.48 26.67 -14.10
CA GLU A 165 -6.99 26.77 -15.47
C GLU A 165 -8.09 27.31 -16.42
N TYR A 166 -7.68 28.12 -17.39
CA TYR A 166 -8.53 28.68 -18.44
C TYR A 166 -8.41 27.87 -19.74
N LYS A 167 -9.49 27.80 -20.54
CA LYS A 167 -9.46 27.12 -21.84
C LYS A 167 -8.31 27.61 -22.73
N PRO A 168 -7.50 26.71 -23.30
CA PRO A 168 -6.45 27.06 -24.25
C PRO A 168 -6.97 27.92 -25.41
N GLY A 169 -6.28 29.01 -25.69
CA GLY A 169 -6.60 29.91 -26.81
C GLY A 169 -7.65 30.99 -26.54
N ILE A 170 -8.06 31.21 -25.28
CA ILE A 170 -8.79 32.43 -24.89
C ILE A 170 -7.93 33.67 -25.22
N ALA A 171 -8.52 34.71 -25.81
CA ALA A 171 -7.77 35.90 -26.19
C ALA A 171 -7.36 36.73 -24.97
N GLN A 172 -6.26 37.48 -25.05
CA GLN A 172 -5.74 38.28 -23.91
C GLN A 172 -6.77 39.26 -23.33
N ALA A 173 -7.68 39.80 -24.16
CA ALA A 173 -8.76 40.70 -23.73
C ALA A 173 -10.03 39.96 -23.22
N GLU A 174 -10.04 38.63 -23.24
CA GLU A 174 -11.14 37.76 -22.80
C GLU A 174 -10.84 37.03 -21.48
N TYR A 175 -9.62 37.16 -20.93
CA TYR A 175 -9.29 36.66 -19.60
C TYR A 175 -10.19 37.34 -18.56
N PRO A 176 -11.05 36.59 -17.85
CA PRO A 176 -11.88 37.14 -16.80
C PRO A 176 -11.05 37.64 -15.62
N ASP A 177 -11.55 38.69 -14.96
CA ASP A 177 -11.12 39.06 -13.60
C ASP A 177 -11.39 37.88 -12.64
N PHE A 178 -10.55 37.73 -11.61
CA PHE A 178 -10.74 36.76 -10.53
C PHE A 178 -11.76 37.24 -9.48
N VAL A 179 -12.04 38.54 -9.40
CA VAL A 179 -13.00 39.13 -8.43
C VAL A 179 -14.42 38.52 -8.54
N PRO A 180 -14.99 38.24 -9.74
CA PRO A 180 -16.19 37.42 -9.87
C PRO A 180 -16.10 36.03 -9.22
N ILE A 181 -14.96 35.34 -9.34
CA ILE A 181 -14.74 34.02 -8.72
C ILE A 181 -14.68 34.16 -7.20
N TYR A 182 -13.86 35.10 -6.69
CA TYR A 182 -13.76 35.43 -5.27
C TYR A 182 -15.15 35.74 -4.67
N LYS A 183 -15.95 36.58 -5.33
CA LYS A 183 -17.30 36.95 -4.87
C LYS A 183 -18.31 35.81 -4.96
N SER A 184 -18.17 34.87 -5.90
CA SER A 184 -18.99 33.65 -5.92
C SER A 184 -18.70 32.76 -4.70
N ILE A 185 -17.42 32.62 -4.33
CA ILE A 185 -16.97 31.85 -3.17
C ILE A 185 -17.43 32.49 -1.86
N ASP A 186 -17.16 33.78 -1.65
CA ASP A 186 -17.59 34.51 -0.44
C ASP A 186 -19.12 34.44 -0.26
N ASN A 187 -19.89 34.75 -1.31
CA ASN A 187 -21.35 34.67 -1.28
C ASN A 187 -21.87 33.25 -0.98
N PHE A 188 -21.18 32.20 -1.44
CA PHE A 188 -21.51 30.81 -1.11
C PHE A 188 -21.23 30.47 0.34
N LEU A 189 -20.08 30.89 0.88
CA LEU A 189 -19.69 30.64 2.26
C LEU A 189 -20.62 31.37 3.25
N VAL A 190 -20.95 32.64 2.97
CA VAL A 190 -21.87 33.45 3.79
C VAL A 190 -23.31 32.91 3.78
N ASN A 191 -23.76 32.32 2.67
CA ASN A 191 -25.14 31.87 2.48
C ASN A 191 -25.27 30.35 2.29
N TYR A 192 -24.35 29.55 2.84
CA TYR A 192 -24.37 28.11 2.64
C TYR A 192 -25.63 27.48 3.28
N PRO A 193 -26.52 26.83 2.51
CA PRO A 193 -27.89 26.57 2.96
C PRO A 193 -28.03 25.42 3.97
N ASN A 194 -26.96 24.65 4.21
CA ASN A 194 -26.96 23.44 5.03
C ASN A 194 -25.87 23.50 6.13
N GLU A 195 -26.13 24.16 7.25
CA GLU A 195 -25.22 24.21 8.41
C GLU A 195 -24.85 22.83 9.01
N THR A 196 -25.56 21.76 8.60
CA THR A 196 -25.36 20.38 9.04
C THR A 196 -24.68 19.47 8.01
N ASP A 197 -24.26 20.00 6.86
CA ASP A 197 -23.36 19.24 5.97
C ASP A 197 -21.97 19.14 6.60
N PHE A 198 -21.16 18.18 6.14
CA PHE A 198 -19.75 18.11 6.47
C PHE A 198 -18.92 19.06 5.56
N TRP A 199 -17.70 19.41 5.98
CA TRP A 199 -16.78 20.25 5.21
C TRP A 199 -16.47 19.64 3.84
N GLU A 200 -16.53 18.32 3.78
CA GLU A 200 -16.54 17.41 2.64
C GLU A 200 -17.53 17.83 1.57
N ILE A 201 -18.80 17.92 1.98
CA ILE A 201 -19.91 18.22 1.10
C ILE A 201 -19.89 19.72 0.75
N LEU A 202 -19.47 20.58 1.69
CA LEU A 202 -19.31 22.02 1.46
C LEU A 202 -18.25 22.31 0.39
N ASN A 203 -17.02 21.79 0.50
CA ASN A 203 -15.96 22.09 -0.48
C ASN A 203 -16.24 21.43 -1.84
N LYS A 204 -16.83 20.23 -1.86
CA LYS A 204 -17.31 19.57 -3.10
C LYS A 204 -18.39 20.40 -3.80
N ASN A 205 -19.31 21.01 -3.04
CA ASN A 205 -20.34 21.90 -3.58
C ASN A 205 -19.76 23.25 -4.02
N LEU A 206 -18.80 23.81 -3.29
CA LEU A 206 -18.11 25.06 -3.63
C LEU A 206 -17.36 24.92 -4.95
N THR A 207 -16.50 23.92 -5.06
CA THR A 207 -15.69 23.65 -6.27
C THR A 207 -16.57 23.40 -7.49
N ARG A 208 -17.69 22.68 -7.31
CA ARG A 208 -18.72 22.53 -8.36
C ARG A 208 -19.32 23.87 -8.76
N LYS A 209 -19.81 24.69 -7.82
CA LYS A 209 -20.41 26.01 -8.11
C LYS A 209 -19.44 26.92 -8.85
N VAL A 210 -18.17 26.98 -8.43
CA VAL A 210 -17.16 27.82 -9.08
C VAL A 210 -16.94 27.39 -10.53
N LEU A 211 -16.84 26.08 -10.80
CA LEU A 211 -16.73 25.59 -12.18
C LEU A 211 -18.01 25.81 -12.99
N ASP A 212 -19.19 25.58 -12.41
CA ASP A 212 -20.47 25.72 -13.11
C ASP A 212 -20.77 27.20 -13.49
N GLU A 213 -20.42 28.15 -12.62
CA GLU A 213 -20.66 29.59 -12.83
C GLU A 213 -19.60 30.28 -13.71
N ASN A 214 -18.45 29.65 -13.98
CA ASN A 214 -17.38 30.25 -14.78
C ASN A 214 -17.07 29.46 -16.07
N PRO A 215 -17.92 29.56 -17.13
CA PRO A 215 -17.77 28.84 -18.40
C PRO A 215 -16.40 28.93 -19.12
N ALA A 216 -15.55 29.89 -18.78
CA ALA A 216 -14.21 30.06 -19.33
C ALA A 216 -13.18 29.05 -18.79
N LEU A 217 -13.39 28.52 -17.58
CA LEU A 217 -12.49 27.57 -16.93
C LEU A 217 -12.54 26.18 -17.57
N THR A 218 -11.42 25.47 -17.58
CA THR A 218 -11.35 24.01 -17.82
C THR A 218 -11.62 23.22 -16.55
N ASP A 219 -11.13 23.71 -15.43
CA ASP A 219 -11.11 23.04 -14.13
C ASP A 219 -10.86 24.03 -12.98
N VAL A 220 -11.06 23.53 -11.77
CA VAL A 220 -10.89 24.25 -10.50
C VAL A 220 -10.33 23.28 -9.46
N THR A 221 -9.35 23.74 -8.69
CA THR A 221 -8.89 23.12 -7.44
C THR A 221 -9.22 24.06 -6.27
N ILE A 222 -9.92 23.56 -5.25
CA ILE A 222 -10.06 24.29 -3.97
C ILE A 222 -9.52 23.45 -2.84
N GLN A 223 -8.45 23.95 -2.21
CA GLN A 223 -8.03 23.52 -0.89
C GLN A 223 -8.81 24.34 0.14
N LEU A 224 -9.44 23.68 1.12
CA LEU A 224 -10.15 24.31 2.24
C LEU A 224 -9.63 23.70 3.54
N GLU A 225 -8.86 24.47 4.28
CA GLU A 225 -8.35 24.15 5.61
C GLU A 225 -9.28 24.75 6.67
N VAL A 226 -9.65 23.94 7.67
CA VAL A 226 -10.38 24.37 8.86
C VAL A 226 -9.42 24.35 10.04
N LEU A 227 -9.18 25.52 10.63
CA LEU A 227 -8.22 25.68 11.72
C LEU A 227 -8.71 25.04 13.03
N PRO A 228 -7.78 24.71 13.96
CA PRO A 228 -8.11 24.14 15.26
C PRO A 228 -9.03 25.04 16.10
N THR A 229 -9.82 24.41 16.96
CA THR A 229 -10.68 25.07 17.96
C THR A 229 -10.57 24.37 19.31
N ASP A 230 -10.97 25.01 20.41
CA ASP A 230 -11.03 24.40 21.74
C ASP A 230 -11.88 23.11 21.79
N ARG A 231 -12.78 22.92 20.81
CA ARG A 231 -13.63 21.72 20.65
C ARG A 231 -12.97 20.63 19.79
N LEU A 232 -12.16 21.01 18.80
CA LEU A 232 -11.52 20.14 17.81
C LEU A 232 -10.08 20.64 17.60
N PRO A 233 -9.12 20.19 18.44
CA PRO A 233 -7.80 20.83 18.59
C PRO A 233 -6.77 20.33 17.55
N TYR A 234 -7.19 20.17 16.30
CA TYR A 234 -6.37 19.63 15.22
C TYR A 234 -6.74 20.26 13.86
N ASP A 235 -5.73 20.40 13.00
CA ASP A 235 -5.90 20.82 11.61
C ASP A 235 -6.69 19.74 10.85
N ARG A 236 -7.65 20.17 10.02
CA ARG A 236 -8.31 19.31 9.02
C ARG A 236 -8.46 20.07 7.72
N ALA A 237 -8.09 19.45 6.60
CA ALA A 237 -8.11 20.10 5.30
C ALA A 237 -8.66 19.19 4.19
N SER A 238 -9.48 19.81 3.36
CA SER A 238 -10.03 19.32 2.10
C SER A 238 -9.17 19.77 0.93
N THR A 239 -9.03 18.95 -0.10
CA THR A 239 -8.68 19.42 -1.45
C THR A 239 -9.61 18.74 -2.46
N VAL A 240 -10.30 19.54 -3.27
CA VAL A 240 -11.18 19.03 -4.33
C VAL A 240 -10.72 19.59 -5.67
N PHE A 241 -10.34 18.72 -6.60
CA PHE A 241 -10.13 19.04 -8.01
C PHE A 241 -11.35 18.64 -8.82
N ARG A 242 -11.80 19.48 -9.75
CA ARG A 242 -12.88 19.16 -10.70
C ARG A 242 -12.62 19.78 -12.06
N SER A 243 -12.75 18.99 -13.12
CA SER A 243 -12.66 19.47 -14.51
C SER A 243 -13.94 19.29 -15.31
N ARG A 244 -14.05 20.00 -16.45
CA ARG A 244 -15.13 19.82 -17.44
C ARG A 244 -15.06 18.52 -18.23
N SER A 245 -13.93 17.81 -18.21
CA SER A 245 -13.85 16.46 -18.80
C SER A 245 -14.53 15.39 -17.93
N GLY A 246 -14.94 15.75 -16.71
CA GLY A 246 -15.62 14.86 -15.76
C GLY A 246 -14.70 14.28 -14.69
N GLN A 247 -13.39 14.57 -14.73
CA GLN A 247 -12.47 14.19 -13.67
C GLN A 247 -12.77 14.95 -12.37
N LEU A 248 -12.69 14.23 -11.25
CA LEU A 248 -12.96 14.68 -9.90
C LEU A 248 -12.02 13.94 -8.94
N THR A 249 -11.31 14.68 -8.07
CA THR A 249 -10.64 14.09 -6.89
C THR A 249 -11.17 14.77 -5.63
N GLU A 250 -11.19 14.01 -4.54
CA GLU A 250 -11.73 14.44 -3.25
C GLU A 250 -10.78 13.92 -2.17
N ASP A 251 -9.74 14.72 -1.92
CA ASP A 251 -8.62 14.43 -1.05
C ASP A 251 -8.86 15.05 0.34
N TRP A 252 -8.63 14.26 1.38
CA TRP A 252 -8.90 14.60 2.77
C TRP A 252 -7.66 14.45 3.61
N SER A 253 -7.49 15.32 4.60
CA SER A 253 -6.37 15.25 5.52
C SER A 253 -6.70 15.77 6.91
N PHE A 254 -6.07 15.20 7.93
CA PHE A 254 -6.00 15.73 9.30
C PHE A 254 -4.73 15.21 9.98
N SER A 255 -4.31 15.85 11.08
CA SER A 255 -3.10 15.41 11.79
C SER A 255 -3.27 15.31 13.31
N PHE A 256 -2.51 14.38 13.89
CA PHE A 256 -2.24 14.29 15.32
C PHE A 256 -0.84 14.85 15.57
N GLN A 257 -0.67 15.69 16.60
CA GLN A 257 0.61 16.30 16.94
C GLN A 257 0.96 15.98 18.40
N ASN A 258 2.18 15.50 18.65
CA ASN A 258 2.67 15.11 19.99
C ASN A 258 1.83 14.04 20.71
N TYR A 259 1.07 13.21 19.99
CA TYR A 259 0.20 12.17 20.55
C TYR A 259 1.02 11.18 21.40
N ALA A 260 0.68 11.07 22.69
CA ALA A 260 1.43 10.26 23.65
C ALA A 260 0.88 8.84 23.71
N ILE A 261 1.76 7.84 23.56
CA ILE A 261 1.41 6.42 23.50
C ILE A 261 2.41 5.60 24.31
N ASN A 262 1.93 4.57 24.99
CA ASN A 262 2.78 3.59 25.69
C ASN A 262 2.90 2.31 24.84
N HIS A 263 3.73 2.38 23.80
CA HIS A 263 4.05 1.25 22.92
C HIS A 263 5.56 1.22 22.71
N GLN A 264 6.21 0.08 22.97
CA GLN A 264 7.67 -0.01 23.15
C GLN A 264 8.21 1.04 24.17
N GLY A 265 7.44 1.30 25.23
CA GLY A 265 7.67 2.38 26.21
C GLY A 265 6.92 3.68 25.87
N LEU A 266 7.11 4.72 26.68
CA LEU A 266 6.44 6.00 26.48
C LEU A 266 7.08 6.78 25.31
N ASN A 267 6.37 6.82 24.18
CA ASN A 267 6.75 7.49 22.96
C ASN A 267 5.76 8.62 22.63
N LYS A 268 6.14 9.50 21.69
CA LYS A 268 5.25 10.51 21.10
C LYS A 268 5.22 10.36 19.59
N LEU A 269 4.05 10.59 19.01
CA LEU A 269 3.80 10.50 17.58
C LEU A 269 3.34 11.85 17.03
N ASN A 270 3.79 12.16 15.82
CA ASN A 270 3.02 12.98 14.89
C ASN A 270 2.47 12.05 13.81
N LEU A 271 1.19 12.18 13.46
CA LEU A 271 0.58 11.44 12.36
C LEU A 271 -0.06 12.43 11.40
N ASP A 272 0.30 12.38 10.11
CA ASP A 272 -0.44 13.06 9.05
C ASP A 272 -1.23 11.97 8.30
N ILE A 273 -2.56 12.04 8.38
CA ILE A 273 -3.47 11.11 7.72
C ILE A 273 -4.04 11.80 6.49
N ASN A 274 -3.99 11.13 5.35
CA ASN A 274 -4.64 11.54 4.12
C ASN A 274 -5.53 10.40 3.60
N TYR A 275 -6.68 10.69 3.02
CA TYR A 275 -7.57 9.68 2.44
C TYR A 275 -8.39 10.19 1.27
N GLN A 276 -8.91 9.26 0.47
CA GLN A 276 -9.77 9.52 -0.68
C GLN A 276 -11.04 8.66 -0.57
N TYR A 277 -12.18 9.25 -0.92
CA TYR A 277 -13.45 8.53 -1.04
C TYR A 277 -13.54 7.74 -2.34
N LYS A 278 -14.34 6.66 -2.35
CA LYS A 278 -14.69 5.96 -3.59
C LYS A 278 -15.48 6.87 -4.53
N PRO A 279 -15.22 6.84 -5.86
CA PRO A 279 -16.02 7.59 -6.81
C PRO A 279 -17.50 7.22 -6.74
N GLY A 280 -18.36 8.24 -6.59
CA GLY A 280 -19.81 8.08 -6.72
C GLY A 280 -20.59 7.72 -5.45
N ILE A 281 -19.97 7.72 -4.26
CA ILE A 281 -20.69 7.51 -2.99
C ILE A 281 -21.83 8.53 -2.78
N THR A 282 -22.92 8.05 -2.17
CA THR A 282 -24.09 8.86 -1.81
C THR A 282 -23.81 9.77 -0.59
N LYS A 283 -24.67 10.75 -0.32
CA LYS A 283 -24.49 11.67 0.82
C LYS A 283 -24.48 10.92 2.15
N GLU A 284 -25.27 9.87 2.23
CA GLU A 284 -25.44 8.98 3.38
C GLU A 284 -24.23 8.05 3.61
N GLU A 285 -23.38 7.89 2.60
CA GLU A 285 -22.14 7.11 2.63
C GLU A 285 -20.88 7.95 2.88
N TYR A 286 -20.98 9.29 2.98
CA TYR A 286 -19.88 10.11 3.49
C TYR A 286 -19.78 9.94 5.01
N PRO A 287 -18.71 9.31 5.55
CA PRO A 287 -18.44 9.41 6.97
C PRO A 287 -18.08 10.86 7.33
N ASP A 288 -18.42 11.26 8.54
CA ASP A 288 -17.74 12.35 9.23
C ASP A 288 -16.28 11.89 9.47
N PHE A 289 -15.31 12.80 9.41
CA PHE A 289 -13.92 12.49 9.77
C PHE A 289 -13.79 12.09 11.25
N VAL A 290 -14.73 12.48 12.12
CA VAL A 290 -14.71 12.19 13.57
C VAL A 290 -14.71 10.67 13.87
N PRO A 291 -15.58 9.83 13.29
CA PRO A 291 -15.44 8.36 13.29
C PRO A 291 -14.05 7.85 12.90
N ILE A 292 -13.42 8.41 11.86
CA ILE A 292 -12.08 7.99 11.41
C ILE A 292 -11.03 8.36 12.46
N TYR A 293 -11.09 9.57 13.02
CA TYR A 293 -10.25 9.99 14.16
C TYR A 293 -10.42 9.06 15.36
N GLN A 294 -11.66 8.72 15.72
CA GLN A 294 -11.98 7.86 16.86
C GLN A 294 -11.49 6.42 16.65
N SER A 295 -11.57 5.90 15.42
CA SER A 295 -11.02 4.60 15.06
C SER A 295 -9.49 4.55 15.26
N ILE A 296 -8.77 5.59 14.79
CA ILE A 296 -7.31 5.70 14.99
C ILE A 296 -6.96 5.78 16.48
N ASP A 297 -7.63 6.65 17.24
CA ASP A 297 -7.38 6.83 18.68
C ASP A 297 -7.65 5.55 19.48
N ASN A 298 -8.75 4.86 19.17
CA ASN A 298 -9.10 3.57 19.76
C ASN A 298 -8.09 2.47 19.39
N PHE A 299 -7.66 2.39 18.13
CA PHE A 299 -6.67 1.42 17.64
C PHE A 299 -5.31 1.63 18.30
N LEU A 300 -4.84 2.88 18.40
CA LEU A 300 -3.55 3.22 19.04
C LEU A 300 -3.58 3.01 20.55
N THR A 301 -4.73 3.27 21.20
CA THR A 301 -4.90 3.08 22.66
C THR A 301 -5.01 1.61 23.05
N ASN A 302 -5.66 0.78 22.22
CA ASN A 302 -5.94 -0.63 22.51
C ASN A 302 -5.16 -1.60 21.61
N TYR A 303 -4.01 -1.18 21.09
CA TYR A 303 -3.19 -2.00 20.19
C TYR A 303 -2.71 -3.28 20.90
N PRO A 304 -3.03 -4.49 20.40
CA PRO A 304 -2.92 -5.72 21.19
C PRO A 304 -1.48 -6.23 21.36
N ASN A 305 -0.57 -5.85 20.46
CA ASN A 305 0.77 -6.43 20.38
C ASN A 305 1.84 -5.41 20.80
N GLU A 306 2.05 -5.20 22.11
CA GLU A 306 3.03 -4.21 22.66
C GLU A 306 4.47 -4.35 22.10
N THR A 307 4.80 -5.48 21.47
CA THR A 307 6.11 -5.78 20.88
C THR A 307 6.27 -5.40 19.42
N ASP A 308 5.18 -5.26 18.65
CA ASP A 308 5.29 -5.10 17.18
C ASP A 308 5.99 -3.79 16.80
N PHE A 309 6.76 -3.82 15.71
CA PHE A 309 7.51 -2.65 15.25
C PHE A 309 6.56 -1.58 14.67
N TRP A 310 6.98 -0.31 14.70
CA TRP A 310 6.13 0.83 14.28
C TRP A 310 5.69 0.75 12.82
N GLU A 311 6.49 0.06 12.01
CA GLU A 311 6.20 -0.35 10.64
C GLU A 311 4.95 -1.24 10.58
N ILE A 312 4.88 -2.27 11.44
CA ILE A 312 3.73 -3.17 11.58
C ILE A 312 2.53 -2.42 12.18
N VAL A 313 2.75 -1.53 13.16
CA VAL A 313 1.68 -0.69 13.74
C VAL A 313 0.97 0.12 12.65
N ASN A 314 1.71 0.84 11.78
CA ASN A 314 1.09 1.64 10.71
C ASN A 314 0.50 0.77 9.59
N LYS A 315 1.15 -0.35 9.25
CA LYS A 315 0.65 -1.32 8.26
C LYS A 315 -0.69 -1.95 8.70
N ASN A 316 -0.86 -2.20 10.00
CA ASN A 316 -2.10 -2.71 10.58
C ASN A 316 -3.14 -1.59 10.75
N LEU A 317 -2.75 -0.39 11.19
CA LEU A 317 -3.62 0.78 11.32
C LEU A 317 -4.31 1.11 9.99
N THR A 318 -3.53 1.23 8.91
CA THR A 318 -4.06 1.46 7.56
C THR A 318 -4.99 0.34 7.06
N GLN A 319 -4.88 -0.88 7.59
CA GLN A 319 -5.86 -1.93 7.30
C GLN A 319 -7.15 -1.71 8.08
N ASN A 320 -7.03 -1.42 9.38
CA ASN A 320 -8.18 -1.25 10.27
C ASN A 320 -9.08 -0.11 9.80
N ILE A 321 -8.51 1.06 9.45
CA ILE A 321 -9.30 2.20 8.98
C ILE A 321 -10.04 1.88 7.67
N LEU A 322 -9.41 1.18 6.71
CA LEU A 322 -10.09 0.77 5.48
C LEU A 322 -11.19 -0.28 5.77
N ASN A 323 -10.93 -1.27 6.62
CA ASN A 323 -11.91 -2.30 6.97
C ASN A 323 -13.14 -1.70 7.66
N GLU A 324 -12.95 -0.76 8.59
CA GLU A 324 -14.05 -0.08 9.29
C GLU A 324 -14.79 0.96 8.43
N ASN A 325 -14.16 1.48 7.36
CA ASN A 325 -14.74 2.54 6.52
C ASN A 325 -14.82 2.14 5.03
N PRO A 326 -15.79 1.29 4.62
CA PRO A 326 -15.97 0.84 3.23
C PRO A 326 -16.26 1.92 2.17
N ALA A 327 -16.44 3.18 2.57
CA ALA A 327 -16.56 4.34 1.68
C ALA A 327 -15.19 4.87 1.18
N LEU A 328 -14.09 4.50 1.84
CA LEU A 328 -12.74 4.91 1.46
C LEU A 328 -12.23 4.12 0.24
N GLY A 329 -11.71 4.84 -0.74
CA GLY A 329 -11.00 4.27 -1.89
C GLY A 329 -9.50 4.08 -1.62
N ALA A 330 -8.90 4.98 -0.85
CA ALA A 330 -7.50 4.88 -0.42
C ALA A 330 -7.26 5.63 0.89
N ILE A 331 -6.20 5.23 1.60
CA ILE A 331 -5.65 5.93 2.76
C ILE A 331 -4.11 5.99 2.66
N ASP A 332 -3.53 7.06 3.20
CA ASP A 332 -2.11 7.30 3.29
C ASP A 332 -1.81 7.86 4.69
N ILE A 333 -1.10 7.11 5.52
CA ILE A 333 -0.72 7.55 6.87
C ILE A 333 0.80 7.73 6.91
N ASN A 334 1.23 8.97 7.10
CA ASN A 334 2.57 9.33 7.51
C ASN A 334 2.64 9.30 9.04
N PHE A 335 3.52 8.48 9.58
CA PHE A 335 3.58 8.11 10.99
C PHE A 335 5.00 8.39 11.49
N LYS A 336 5.17 9.50 12.23
CA LYS A 336 6.47 9.96 12.71
C LYS A 336 6.61 9.71 14.21
N VAL A 337 7.45 8.75 14.58
CA VAL A 337 7.83 8.53 15.98
C VAL A 337 8.91 9.56 16.35
N LEU A 338 8.60 10.39 17.34
CA LEU A 338 9.51 11.42 17.84
C LEU A 338 10.61 10.81 18.73
N PRO A 339 11.75 11.50 18.91
CA PRO A 339 12.82 11.05 19.80
C PRO A 339 12.35 10.78 21.23
N SER A 340 12.84 9.68 21.82
CA SER A 340 12.60 9.29 23.22
C SER A 340 13.89 9.33 24.03
N GLN A 341 13.81 9.09 25.35
CA GLN A 341 15.01 8.96 26.19
C GLN A 341 15.86 7.73 25.87
N THR A 342 15.30 6.72 25.20
CA THR A 342 15.99 5.47 24.83
C THR A 342 16.44 5.45 23.37
N LEU A 343 15.79 6.23 22.50
CA LEU A 343 16.04 6.29 21.06
C LEU A 343 15.98 7.76 20.59
N PRO A 344 17.12 8.48 20.50
CA PRO A 344 17.15 9.92 20.31
C PRO A 344 16.97 10.38 18.84
N TYR A 345 16.30 9.57 18.00
CA TYR A 345 16.22 9.75 16.55
C TYR A 345 14.76 9.83 16.07
N ASN A 346 14.52 10.58 15.00
CA ASN A 346 13.23 10.55 14.31
C ASN A 346 13.12 9.25 13.51
N ARG A 347 11.93 8.65 13.51
CA ARG A 347 11.56 7.56 12.60
C ARG A 347 10.30 7.94 11.86
N THR A 348 10.26 7.68 10.56
CA THR A 348 9.11 7.98 9.71
C THR A 348 8.70 6.75 8.92
N SER A 349 7.41 6.45 9.03
CA SER A 349 6.72 5.30 8.47
C SER A 349 5.60 5.85 7.59
N LYS A 350 5.68 5.69 6.27
CA LYS A 350 4.61 6.11 5.36
C LYS A 350 4.03 4.90 4.65
N VAL A 351 2.77 4.62 4.95
CA VAL A 351 2.00 3.51 4.36
C VAL A 351 0.83 4.08 3.58
N THR A 352 0.82 3.83 2.28
CA THR A 352 -0.29 4.10 1.37
C THR A 352 -0.99 2.78 1.05
N ARG A 353 -2.32 2.69 1.19
CA ARG A 353 -3.11 1.52 0.80
C ARG A 353 -4.39 1.91 0.07
N THR A 354 -4.68 1.25 -1.05
CA THR A 354 -6.00 1.34 -1.71
C THR A 354 -6.92 0.23 -1.22
N GLN A 355 -8.21 0.49 -1.13
CA GLN A 355 -9.19 -0.57 -0.92
C GLN A 355 -9.37 -1.36 -2.23
N PRO A 356 -9.47 -2.70 -2.20
CA PRO A 356 -9.69 -3.50 -3.40
C PRO A 356 -11.07 -3.23 -4.02
N SER A 357 -11.22 -3.50 -5.32
CA SER A 357 -12.54 -3.46 -5.98
C SER A 357 -13.49 -4.54 -5.44
N ASN A 358 -12.93 -5.64 -4.93
CA ASN A 358 -13.65 -6.72 -4.29
C ASN A 358 -13.01 -7.08 -2.92
N PRO A 359 -13.53 -6.56 -1.79
CA PRO A 359 -12.95 -6.79 -0.46
C PRO A 359 -12.91 -8.25 0.00
N GLN A 360 -13.98 -9.02 -0.24
CA GLN A 360 -13.96 -10.47 0.02
C GLN A 360 -13.20 -11.25 -1.07
N GLY A 361 -12.71 -10.60 -2.12
CA GLY A 361 -12.06 -11.24 -3.25
C GLY A 361 -12.99 -12.14 -4.09
N THR A 362 -12.40 -12.79 -5.08
CA THR A 362 -13.02 -13.88 -5.85
C THR A 362 -12.28 -15.16 -5.52
N PHE A 363 -13.01 -16.26 -5.31
CA PHE A 363 -12.40 -17.56 -5.02
C PHE A 363 -12.56 -18.56 -6.17
N LEU A 364 -11.53 -19.37 -6.35
CA LEU A 364 -11.41 -20.53 -7.21
C LEU A 364 -11.74 -21.80 -6.41
N ILE A 365 -12.39 -22.76 -7.05
CA ILE A 365 -12.66 -24.09 -6.50
C ILE A 365 -12.22 -25.18 -7.48
N GLY A 366 -11.43 -26.13 -6.98
CA GLY A 366 -11.02 -27.34 -7.69
C GLY A 366 -12.12 -28.40 -7.63
N ASN A 367 -12.77 -28.67 -8.77
CA ASN A 367 -13.81 -29.68 -8.89
C ASN A 367 -13.21 -31.04 -9.27
N THR A 368 -12.86 -31.85 -8.27
CA THR A 368 -12.13 -33.12 -8.46
C THR A 368 -12.92 -34.17 -9.27
N ARG A 369 -14.24 -34.01 -9.46
CA ARG A 369 -15.05 -34.79 -10.43
C ARG A 369 -15.50 -34.02 -11.68
N GLY A 370 -15.39 -32.70 -11.70
CA GLY A 370 -15.68 -31.87 -12.87
C GLY A 370 -14.48 -31.70 -13.81
N ASN A 371 -13.28 -32.09 -13.37
CA ASN A 371 -12.01 -31.89 -14.07
C ASN A 371 -11.72 -30.41 -14.43
N ASN A 372 -12.38 -29.48 -13.73
CA ASN A 372 -12.33 -28.05 -14.01
C ASN A 372 -12.07 -27.22 -12.73
N VAL A 373 -11.74 -25.95 -12.93
CA VAL A 373 -11.70 -24.95 -11.86
C VAL A 373 -12.79 -23.92 -12.12
N ILE A 374 -13.65 -23.70 -11.12
CA ILE A 374 -14.76 -22.75 -11.21
C ILE A 374 -14.61 -21.61 -10.21
N ARG A 375 -15.23 -20.46 -10.48
CA ARG A 375 -15.06 -19.24 -9.68
C ARG A 375 -16.35 -18.64 -9.13
N PHE A 376 -16.26 -18.01 -7.97
CA PHE A 376 -17.38 -17.39 -7.26
C PHE A 376 -16.97 -16.05 -6.62
N ASP A 377 -17.92 -15.12 -6.50
CA ASP A 377 -17.72 -13.85 -5.78
C ASP A 377 -17.77 -14.06 -4.25
N GLY A 378 -16.75 -13.54 -3.53
CA GLY A 378 -16.62 -13.66 -2.08
C GLY A 378 -17.65 -12.86 -1.26
N ASN A 379 -18.28 -11.83 -1.84
CA ASN A 379 -19.29 -11.03 -1.14
C ASN A 379 -20.67 -11.69 -1.19
N THR A 380 -21.05 -12.15 -2.38
CA THR A 380 -22.43 -12.55 -2.72
C THR A 380 -22.63 -14.04 -2.95
N GLY A 381 -21.56 -14.84 -3.04
CA GLY A 381 -21.64 -16.27 -3.32
C GLY A 381 -22.09 -16.62 -4.75
N ASN A 382 -22.18 -15.62 -5.65
CA ASN A 382 -22.61 -15.83 -7.03
C ASN A 382 -21.54 -16.59 -7.85
N PHE A 383 -22.00 -17.54 -8.67
CA PHE A 383 -21.17 -18.27 -9.63
C PHE A 383 -20.75 -17.37 -10.80
N LEU A 384 -19.45 -17.20 -11.00
CA LEU A 384 -18.84 -16.32 -12.02
C LEU A 384 -18.27 -17.08 -13.24
N GLY A 385 -18.71 -18.33 -13.43
CA GLY A 385 -18.30 -19.18 -14.54
C GLY A 385 -17.22 -20.21 -14.20
N GLU A 386 -16.85 -20.99 -15.21
CA GLU A 386 -15.61 -21.76 -15.18
C GLU A 386 -14.43 -20.81 -15.43
N PHE A 387 -13.29 -21.07 -14.80
CA PHE A 387 -12.05 -20.31 -14.99
C PHE A 387 -11.02 -21.13 -15.77
N ILE A 388 -10.88 -22.41 -15.43
CA ILE A 388 -10.14 -23.40 -16.24
C ILE A 388 -11.15 -24.49 -16.57
N THR A 389 -11.44 -24.69 -17.86
CA THR A 389 -12.42 -25.69 -18.32
C THR A 389 -11.87 -27.11 -18.18
N ALA A 390 -12.77 -28.11 -18.22
CA ALA A 390 -12.39 -29.51 -18.36
C ALA A 390 -11.47 -29.74 -19.57
N ASP A 391 -10.60 -30.76 -19.46
CA ASP A 391 -9.59 -31.18 -20.43
C ASP A 391 -8.50 -30.13 -20.79
N SER A 392 -8.59 -28.89 -20.29
CA SER A 392 -7.56 -27.85 -20.47
C SER A 392 -6.22 -28.35 -19.92
N GLY A 393 -5.16 -28.33 -20.73
CA GLY A 393 -3.84 -28.87 -20.34
C GLY A 393 -3.79 -30.38 -20.02
N GLY A 394 -4.90 -31.12 -20.20
CA GLY A 394 -5.06 -32.48 -19.66
C GLY A 394 -5.44 -32.52 -18.18
N LEU A 395 -6.08 -31.46 -17.64
CA LEU A 395 -6.52 -31.40 -16.25
C LEU A 395 -7.47 -32.56 -15.89
N SER A 396 -7.00 -33.45 -15.01
CA SER A 396 -7.82 -34.50 -14.40
C SER A 396 -7.73 -34.45 -12.89
N ASN A 397 -8.86 -34.64 -12.21
CA ASN A 397 -8.96 -34.72 -10.75
C ASN A 397 -8.21 -33.60 -10.00
N PRO A 398 -8.49 -32.32 -10.28
CA PRO A 398 -7.85 -31.21 -9.57
C PRO A 398 -8.09 -31.29 -8.07
N ASP A 399 -7.01 -31.16 -7.28
CA ASP A 399 -7.06 -31.09 -5.81
C ASP A 399 -6.62 -29.69 -5.34
N THR A 400 -5.48 -29.51 -4.68
CA THR A 400 -4.97 -28.17 -4.30
C THR A 400 -4.68 -27.27 -5.51
N ILE A 401 -5.06 -25.99 -5.35
CA ILE A 401 -4.76 -24.86 -6.22
C ILE A 401 -3.91 -23.89 -5.40
N VAL A 402 -2.73 -23.47 -5.89
CA VAL A 402 -1.94 -22.37 -5.30
C VAL A 402 -1.57 -21.33 -6.34
N PHE A 403 -1.52 -20.07 -5.94
CA PHE A 403 -0.82 -19.03 -6.70
C PHE A 403 0.68 -19.11 -6.38
N GLY A 404 1.53 -18.91 -7.39
CA GLY A 404 2.97 -19.10 -7.29
C GLY A 404 3.77 -18.09 -8.14
N PRO A 405 5.02 -18.44 -8.51
CA PRO A 405 5.85 -17.58 -9.36
C PRO A 405 5.25 -17.35 -10.74
N ASP A 406 5.46 -16.15 -11.28
CA ASP A 406 5.19 -15.78 -12.67
C ASP A 406 6.03 -16.64 -13.64
N GLY A 407 5.36 -17.37 -14.53
CA GLY A 407 5.95 -18.18 -15.58
C GLY A 407 5.81 -17.60 -17.00
N ASN A 408 4.89 -16.66 -17.24
CA ASN A 408 4.62 -16.09 -18.56
C ASN A 408 5.38 -14.76 -18.80
N GLY A 409 5.79 -14.07 -17.73
CA GLY A 409 6.50 -12.79 -17.73
C GLY A 409 5.62 -11.54 -17.70
N ASP A 410 4.33 -11.64 -17.38
CA ASP A 410 3.37 -10.51 -17.37
C ASP A 410 3.37 -9.69 -16.06
N GLY A 411 4.03 -10.18 -15.01
CA GLY A 411 4.08 -9.58 -13.69
C GLY A 411 2.92 -9.96 -12.76
N LYS A 412 2.27 -11.12 -12.96
CA LYS A 412 1.26 -11.70 -12.05
C LYS A 412 1.62 -13.14 -11.69
N SER A 413 1.16 -13.58 -10.52
CA SER A 413 1.34 -14.95 -10.05
C SER A 413 0.51 -15.93 -10.86
N ASP A 414 1.17 -16.94 -11.45
CA ASP A 414 0.49 -18.08 -12.09
C ASP A 414 -0.17 -19.01 -11.06
N ILE A 415 -1.10 -19.82 -11.56
CA ILE A 415 -1.81 -20.84 -10.78
C ILE A 415 -1.21 -22.21 -11.07
N TYR A 416 -0.86 -22.92 -9.99
CA TYR A 416 -0.29 -24.26 -10.01
C TYR A 416 -1.29 -25.23 -9.37
N ILE A 417 -1.60 -26.33 -10.06
CA ILE A 417 -2.68 -27.26 -9.68
C ILE A 417 -2.17 -28.70 -9.60
N ALA A 418 -2.45 -29.36 -8.47
CA ALA A 418 -2.24 -30.79 -8.29
C ALA A 418 -3.26 -31.58 -9.12
N SER A 419 -2.79 -32.44 -10.02
CA SER A 419 -3.64 -33.17 -10.99
C SER A 419 -3.21 -34.62 -11.17
N GLY A 420 -4.17 -35.48 -11.52
CA GLY A 420 -3.97 -36.87 -11.94
C GLY A 420 -3.92 -37.90 -10.80
N ASP A 421 -4.57 -39.05 -11.00
CA ASP A 421 -4.67 -40.16 -10.04
C ASP A 421 -3.86 -41.42 -10.40
N LYS A 422 -2.94 -41.31 -11.37
CA LYS A 422 -2.05 -42.38 -11.89
C LYS A 422 -0.57 -42.04 -11.63
N PRO A 423 0.38 -43.00 -11.68
CA PRO A 423 1.81 -42.69 -11.58
C PRO A 423 2.22 -41.60 -12.59
N GLY A 424 3.07 -40.66 -12.18
CA GLY A 424 3.47 -39.51 -13.02
C GLY A 424 4.20 -39.92 -14.29
N ASN A 425 4.97 -41.01 -14.21
CA ASN A 425 5.67 -41.67 -15.32
C ASN A 425 4.77 -42.60 -16.18
N SER A 426 3.45 -42.58 -15.99
CA SER A 426 2.53 -43.33 -16.83
C SER A 426 2.12 -42.50 -18.07
N GLN A 427 1.89 -43.18 -19.19
CA GLN A 427 1.34 -42.55 -20.40
C GLN A 427 -0.20 -42.52 -20.39
N GLU A 428 -0.82 -42.56 -19.21
CA GLU A 428 -2.28 -42.46 -19.05
C GLU A 428 -2.72 -40.98 -18.98
N ALA A 429 -3.94 -40.69 -19.44
CA ALA A 429 -4.45 -39.32 -19.48
C ALA A 429 -4.57 -38.63 -18.10
N ALA A 430 -4.58 -39.41 -17.01
CA ALA A 430 -4.60 -38.94 -15.62
C ALA A 430 -3.25 -39.15 -14.90
N ALA A 431 -2.13 -39.21 -15.63
CA ALA A 431 -0.77 -39.24 -15.08
C ALA A 431 -0.52 -38.04 -14.14
N SER A 432 -0.11 -38.34 -12.91
CA SER A 432 0.09 -37.33 -11.87
C SER A 432 1.09 -36.25 -12.28
N SER A 433 0.69 -35.00 -12.12
CA SER A 433 1.45 -33.83 -12.53
C SER A 433 1.06 -32.58 -11.75
N VAL A 434 1.89 -31.54 -11.84
CA VAL A 434 1.51 -30.18 -11.48
C VAL A 434 1.34 -29.41 -12.78
N LEU A 435 0.12 -28.91 -13.03
CA LEU A 435 -0.21 -28.14 -14.22
C LEU A 435 -0.23 -26.64 -13.89
N ARG A 436 0.32 -25.82 -14.78
CA ARG A 436 0.42 -24.36 -14.62
C ARG A 436 -0.50 -23.61 -15.59
N TYR A 437 -1.18 -22.61 -15.06
CA TYR A 437 -2.13 -21.77 -15.77
C TYR A 437 -1.88 -20.30 -15.48
N ASP A 438 -2.12 -19.48 -16.50
CA ASP A 438 -2.10 -18.03 -16.46
C ASP A 438 -3.02 -17.50 -15.34
N GLY A 439 -2.43 -16.77 -14.39
CA GLY A 439 -3.11 -16.29 -13.18
C GLY A 439 -4.26 -15.31 -13.40
N ILE A 440 -4.38 -14.72 -14.59
CA ILE A 440 -5.39 -13.71 -14.94
C ILE A 440 -6.54 -14.33 -15.75
N THR A 441 -6.20 -15.20 -16.69
CA THR A 441 -7.11 -15.69 -17.75
C THR A 441 -7.50 -17.15 -17.61
N GLY A 442 -6.74 -17.97 -16.87
CA GLY A 442 -6.94 -19.42 -16.79
C GLY A 442 -6.44 -20.19 -18.02
N ALA A 443 -5.70 -19.53 -18.93
CA ALA A 443 -5.07 -20.20 -20.06
C ALA A 443 -4.00 -21.19 -19.58
N PHE A 444 -3.93 -22.37 -20.19
CA PHE A 444 -2.88 -23.35 -19.89
C PHE A 444 -1.52 -22.85 -20.41
N ILE A 445 -0.51 -22.88 -19.55
CA ILE A 445 0.87 -22.54 -19.90
C ILE A 445 1.64 -23.84 -20.20
N ASP A 446 1.84 -24.68 -19.20
CA ASP A 446 2.58 -25.94 -19.32
C ASP A 446 2.29 -26.96 -18.21
N LYS A 447 2.76 -28.19 -18.44
CA LYS A 447 2.87 -29.22 -17.40
C LYS A 447 4.17 -28.96 -16.63
N PHE A 448 4.09 -28.09 -15.62
CA PHE A 448 5.22 -27.63 -14.82
C PHE A 448 5.98 -28.77 -14.15
N VAL A 449 5.29 -29.73 -13.54
CA VAL A 449 5.88 -31.01 -13.08
C VAL A 449 5.25 -32.15 -13.87
N GLY A 450 6.08 -32.93 -14.57
CA GLY A 450 5.60 -34.06 -15.36
C GLY A 450 6.72 -34.86 -16.04
N ASP A 451 6.39 -36.07 -16.43
CA ASP A 451 7.25 -36.99 -17.17
C ASP A 451 7.31 -36.62 -18.66
N ASN A 452 8.50 -36.71 -19.28
CA ASN A 452 8.68 -36.56 -20.70
C ASN A 452 8.66 -37.94 -21.40
N PRO A 453 7.59 -38.29 -22.15
CA PRO A 453 7.46 -39.63 -22.76
C PRO A 453 8.48 -39.97 -23.86
N ASN A 454 9.46 -39.09 -24.09
CA ASN A 454 10.59 -39.26 -25.02
C ASN A 454 11.93 -39.56 -24.31
N THR A 455 11.98 -39.50 -22.97
CA THR A 455 13.16 -39.85 -22.17
C THR A 455 13.01 -41.27 -21.58
N VAL A 456 13.96 -41.66 -20.73
CA VAL A 456 13.92 -42.91 -19.94
C VAL A 456 14.16 -42.65 -18.45
N ALA A 457 14.09 -41.38 -18.04
CA ALA A 457 14.24 -40.94 -16.66
C ALA A 457 12.85 -40.51 -16.16
N ASP A 458 12.53 -40.85 -14.91
CA ASP A 458 11.30 -40.40 -14.27
C ASP A 458 11.51 -38.96 -13.77
N GLU A 459 11.16 -37.97 -14.60
CA GLU A 459 11.28 -36.56 -14.23
C GLU A 459 10.27 -36.13 -13.14
N THR A 460 9.38 -37.03 -12.71
CA THR A 460 8.46 -36.80 -11.58
C THR A 460 8.97 -37.31 -10.24
N GLY A 461 10.15 -37.95 -10.18
CA GLY A 461 10.66 -38.58 -8.96
C GLY A 461 9.77 -39.72 -8.41
N GLY A 462 8.90 -40.27 -9.27
CA GLY A 462 7.82 -41.17 -8.90
C GLY A 462 6.68 -40.46 -8.16
N LEU A 463 6.17 -39.36 -8.71
CA LEU A 463 4.98 -38.67 -8.21
C LEU A 463 3.74 -39.56 -8.41
N PHE A 464 2.88 -39.68 -7.41
CA PHE A 464 1.64 -40.46 -7.52
C PHE A 464 0.56 -39.88 -6.62
N ARG A 465 -0.49 -39.36 -7.26
CA ARG A 465 -1.65 -38.69 -6.69
C ARG A 465 -1.27 -37.49 -5.80
N PRO A 466 -0.82 -36.38 -6.41
CA PRO A 466 -0.55 -35.16 -5.67
C PRO A 466 -1.82 -34.63 -5.04
N TYR A 467 -1.71 -34.17 -3.79
CA TYR A 467 -2.80 -33.49 -3.10
C TYR A 467 -2.43 -32.07 -2.70
N GLY A 468 -1.32 -31.90 -1.98
CA GLY A 468 -0.86 -30.61 -1.46
C GLY A 468 0.35 -30.08 -2.23
N LEU A 469 0.34 -28.76 -2.45
CA LEU A 469 1.42 -27.99 -3.06
C LEU A 469 1.81 -26.87 -2.10
N ALA A 470 3.12 -26.62 -1.93
CA ALA A 470 3.60 -25.43 -1.22
C ALA A 470 4.89 -24.91 -1.85
N PHE A 471 4.87 -23.66 -2.31
CA PHE A 471 6.09 -22.92 -2.58
C PHE A 471 6.75 -22.49 -1.27
N SER A 472 8.08 -22.54 -1.27
CA SER A 472 8.91 -22.27 -0.11
C SER A 472 9.65 -20.93 -0.25
N PRO A 473 10.03 -20.26 0.87
CA PRO A 473 10.78 -19.00 0.81
C PRO A 473 12.15 -19.08 0.12
N ASP A 474 12.71 -20.29 -0.07
CA ASP A 474 13.96 -20.50 -0.81
C ASP A 474 13.78 -20.60 -2.34
N GLY A 475 12.54 -20.53 -2.83
CA GLY A 475 12.19 -20.61 -4.25
C GLY A 475 11.96 -22.01 -4.79
N ASN A 476 11.84 -23.05 -3.95
CA ASN A 476 11.47 -24.40 -4.36
C ASN A 476 9.95 -24.68 -4.26
N LEU A 477 9.50 -25.73 -4.96
CA LEU A 477 8.14 -26.28 -4.85
C LEU A 477 8.18 -27.64 -4.13
N TYR A 478 7.39 -27.77 -3.07
CA TYR A 478 7.19 -29.01 -2.33
C TYR A 478 5.82 -29.60 -2.68
N VAL A 479 5.76 -30.91 -2.94
CA VAL A 479 4.56 -31.64 -3.37
C VAL A 479 4.40 -32.91 -2.53
N SER A 480 3.21 -33.15 -1.98
CA SER A 480 2.89 -34.42 -1.34
C SER A 480 2.56 -35.47 -2.39
N SER A 481 3.19 -36.64 -2.30
CA SER A 481 2.97 -37.77 -3.21
C SER A 481 2.26 -38.89 -2.43
N PHE A 482 0.95 -38.73 -2.27
CA PHE A 482 0.11 -39.50 -1.35
C PHE A 482 0.26 -41.01 -1.54
N LEU A 483 0.25 -41.51 -2.78
CA LEU A 483 0.38 -42.95 -3.07
C LEU A 483 1.83 -43.46 -3.10
N THR A 484 2.78 -42.71 -2.52
CA THR A 484 4.16 -43.18 -2.26
C THR A 484 4.67 -42.88 -0.85
N ASP A 485 3.86 -42.26 0.02
CA ASP A 485 4.28 -41.71 1.32
C ASP A 485 5.52 -40.79 1.21
N LYS A 486 5.59 -39.90 0.22
CA LYS A 486 6.73 -38.96 0.06
C LYS A 486 6.29 -37.50 0.09
N ILE A 487 7.21 -36.63 0.51
CA ILE A 487 7.26 -35.25 0.04
C ILE A 487 8.37 -35.16 -1.00
N LEU A 488 8.03 -34.70 -2.20
CA LEU A 488 8.92 -34.50 -3.33
C LEU A 488 9.22 -33.02 -3.50
N ARG A 489 10.45 -32.67 -3.87
CA ARG A 489 10.91 -31.29 -4.04
C ARG A 489 11.37 -31.03 -5.47
N TYR A 490 10.97 -29.89 -6.01
CA TYR A 490 11.22 -29.44 -7.36
C TYR A 490 11.74 -28.00 -7.35
N ASN A 491 12.46 -27.62 -8.39
CA ASN A 491 12.83 -26.23 -8.61
C ASN A 491 11.57 -25.39 -8.87
N GLY A 492 11.31 -24.37 -8.04
CA GLY A 492 10.07 -23.59 -8.12
C GLY A 492 10.01 -22.63 -9.32
N LYS A 493 11.05 -22.56 -10.15
CA LYS A 493 11.09 -21.79 -11.41
C LYS A 493 11.02 -22.67 -12.66
N THR A 494 11.62 -23.86 -12.65
CA THR A 494 11.70 -24.75 -13.82
C THR A 494 10.84 -26.01 -13.73
N GLY A 495 10.38 -26.37 -12.54
CA GLY A 495 9.62 -27.60 -12.29
C GLY A 495 10.45 -28.89 -12.28
N GLU A 496 11.77 -28.78 -12.51
CA GLU A 496 12.70 -29.92 -12.51
C GLU A 496 12.78 -30.57 -11.12
N PHE A 497 12.71 -31.90 -11.06
CA PHE A 497 12.85 -32.67 -9.83
C PHE A 497 14.23 -32.53 -9.21
N ILE A 498 14.28 -32.22 -7.91
CA ILE A 498 15.52 -32.07 -7.13
C ILE A 498 15.76 -33.34 -6.32
N ASP A 499 14.89 -33.64 -5.36
CA ASP A 499 15.04 -34.78 -4.46
C ASP A 499 13.73 -35.18 -3.74
N VAL A 500 13.81 -36.33 -3.05
CA VAL A 500 12.79 -36.76 -2.09
C VAL A 500 13.11 -36.12 -0.75
N PHE A 501 12.45 -35.02 -0.43
CA PHE A 501 12.65 -34.30 0.83
C PHE A 501 12.32 -35.13 2.08
N ALA A 502 11.23 -35.90 2.02
CA ALA A 502 10.81 -36.78 3.13
C ALA A 502 10.16 -38.07 2.60
N SER A 503 10.22 -39.14 3.39
CA SER A 503 9.62 -40.45 3.08
C SER A 503 9.01 -41.10 4.32
N GLY A 504 7.91 -41.81 4.14
CA GLY A 504 7.25 -42.61 5.16
C GLY A 504 8.12 -43.78 5.61
N ASN A 505 8.12 -44.01 6.93
CA ASN A 505 8.81 -45.13 7.57
C ASN A 505 7.88 -46.31 7.90
N GLN A 506 6.60 -46.22 7.52
CA GLN A 506 5.53 -47.18 7.85
C GLN A 506 5.38 -47.43 9.36
N GLN A 507 5.59 -46.40 10.19
CA GLN A 507 5.47 -46.46 11.65
C GLN A 507 4.55 -45.35 12.18
N ALA A 508 3.92 -45.59 13.33
CA ALA A 508 3.14 -44.57 14.02
C ALA A 508 4.01 -43.35 14.36
N GLY A 509 3.50 -42.14 14.14
CA GLY A 509 4.29 -40.90 14.25
C GLY A 509 4.98 -40.48 12.95
N GLY A 510 5.00 -41.32 11.91
CA GLY A 510 5.66 -41.03 10.63
C GLY A 510 4.79 -40.34 9.58
N LEU A 511 5.39 -40.04 8.43
CA LEU A 511 4.72 -39.56 7.22
C LEU A 511 3.89 -40.70 6.59
N ASN A 512 2.61 -40.78 6.96
CA ASN A 512 1.68 -41.86 6.58
C ASN A 512 0.46 -41.25 5.86
N GLY A 513 0.41 -41.35 4.54
CA GLY A 513 -0.62 -40.75 3.68
C GLY A 513 -0.58 -39.21 3.72
N PRO A 514 0.46 -38.55 3.19
CA PRO A 514 0.59 -37.09 3.23
C PRO A 514 -0.42 -36.40 2.31
N ASN A 515 -1.11 -35.38 2.84
CA ASN A 515 -2.17 -34.64 2.14
C ASN A 515 -1.73 -33.18 1.87
N GLY A 516 -2.22 -32.21 2.63
CA GLY A 516 -1.90 -30.78 2.48
C GLY A 516 -0.48 -30.42 2.95
N LEU A 517 0.07 -29.37 2.35
CA LEU A 517 1.36 -28.77 2.67
C LEU A 517 1.19 -27.27 2.93
N LEU A 518 1.95 -26.72 3.87
CA LEU A 518 1.91 -25.30 4.20
C LEU A 518 3.24 -24.85 4.82
N PHE A 519 3.90 -23.86 4.23
CA PHE A 519 4.98 -23.15 4.93
C PHE A 519 4.36 -22.15 5.89
N ALA A 520 4.71 -22.25 7.17
CA ALA A 520 4.15 -21.42 8.22
C ALA A 520 5.09 -20.25 8.60
N PRO A 521 4.57 -19.19 9.26
CA PRO A 521 5.35 -18.09 9.81
C PRO A 521 6.56 -18.47 10.68
N ASP A 522 6.61 -19.65 11.31
CA ASP A 522 7.79 -20.06 12.09
C ASP A 522 8.98 -20.54 11.21
N GLY A 523 8.79 -20.59 9.87
CA GLY A 523 9.79 -21.03 8.89
C GLY A 523 9.79 -22.53 8.61
N PHE A 524 8.88 -23.30 9.22
CA PHE A 524 8.80 -24.75 9.04
C PHE A 524 7.75 -25.16 8.00
N LEU A 525 7.95 -26.32 7.39
CA LEU A 525 6.95 -26.97 6.54
C LEU A 525 6.01 -27.82 7.39
N TYR A 526 4.73 -27.47 7.38
CA TYR A 526 3.66 -28.23 7.99
C TYR A 526 3.06 -29.20 6.95
N VAL A 527 2.70 -30.40 7.41
CA VAL A 527 2.21 -31.51 6.59
C VAL A 527 1.06 -32.20 7.31
N THR A 528 -0.12 -32.31 6.69
CA THR A 528 -1.20 -33.19 7.19
C THR A 528 -0.98 -34.63 6.73
N THR A 529 -1.34 -35.58 7.59
CA THR A 529 -1.26 -37.02 7.32
C THR A 529 -2.60 -37.69 7.58
N GLN A 530 -2.86 -38.78 6.86
CA GLN A 530 -4.11 -39.54 6.91
C GLN A 530 -4.05 -40.82 7.78
N GLY A 531 -2.85 -41.22 8.23
CA GLY A 531 -2.64 -42.46 8.97
C GLY A 531 -2.70 -43.74 8.12
N SER A 532 -2.72 -43.61 6.79
CA SER A 532 -2.62 -44.71 5.82
C SER A 532 -1.18 -44.96 5.38
N VAL A 533 -0.88 -46.16 4.90
CA VAL A 533 0.43 -46.52 4.31
C VAL A 533 0.27 -46.82 2.84
N ALA A 534 1.11 -46.24 1.99
CA ALA A 534 1.14 -46.50 0.55
C ALA A 534 1.63 -47.93 0.26
N ARG A 535 0.78 -48.74 -0.37
CA ARG A 535 1.08 -50.12 -0.81
C ARG A 535 0.51 -50.38 -2.19
N ASP A 536 1.35 -50.78 -3.14
CA ASP A 536 0.99 -51.12 -4.52
C ASP A 536 0.07 -50.09 -5.22
N GLY A 537 0.30 -48.80 -4.95
CA GLY A 537 -0.51 -47.70 -5.49
C GLY A 537 -1.88 -47.52 -4.84
N GLN A 538 -2.08 -48.04 -3.62
CA GLN A 538 -3.29 -47.90 -2.82
C GLN A 538 -2.95 -47.44 -1.39
N ALA A 539 -3.93 -46.88 -0.68
CA ALA A 539 -3.81 -46.48 0.71
C ALA A 539 -4.29 -47.61 1.65
N ASP A 540 -3.39 -48.15 2.48
CA ASP A 540 -3.69 -49.22 3.44
C ASP A 540 -3.82 -48.66 4.86
N PHE A 541 -5.00 -48.80 5.44
CA PHE A 541 -5.33 -48.35 6.81
C PHE A 541 -5.21 -49.46 7.86
N SER A 542 -4.79 -50.69 7.50
CA SER A 542 -4.74 -51.84 8.41
C SER A 542 -3.81 -51.67 9.61
N ALA A 543 -2.87 -50.72 9.54
CA ALA A 543 -1.99 -50.35 10.65
C ALA A 543 -2.65 -49.43 11.70
N ASN A 544 -3.79 -48.79 11.36
CA ASN A 544 -4.55 -47.86 12.21
C ASN A 544 -3.64 -46.79 12.87
N PHE A 545 -2.79 -46.14 12.08
CA PHE A 545 -2.01 -45.00 12.57
C PHE A 545 -2.89 -43.75 12.70
N ALA A 546 -2.50 -42.85 13.59
CA ALA A 546 -3.19 -41.57 13.76
C ALA A 546 -3.00 -40.67 12.53
N SER A 547 -4.02 -39.87 12.21
CA SER A 547 -3.85 -38.67 11.39
C SER A 547 -3.21 -37.56 12.22
N GLN A 548 -2.20 -36.90 11.67
CA GLN A 548 -1.34 -35.96 12.41
C GLN A 548 -1.04 -34.72 11.57
N VAL A 549 -0.68 -33.64 12.25
CA VAL A 549 0.08 -32.53 11.65
C VAL A 549 1.54 -32.75 12.03
N LEU A 550 2.41 -32.94 11.03
CA LEU A 550 3.85 -33.02 11.19
C LEU A 550 4.46 -31.66 10.82
N ARG A 551 5.49 -31.23 11.55
CA ARG A 551 6.27 -30.02 11.27
C ARG A 551 7.71 -30.41 10.95
N TYR A 552 8.18 -30.05 9.76
CA TYR A 552 9.51 -30.32 9.22
C TYR A 552 10.37 -29.05 9.18
N ASN A 553 11.62 -29.14 9.61
CA ASN A 553 12.63 -28.12 9.32
C ASN A 553 13.10 -28.29 7.85
N PRO A 554 12.98 -27.27 6.98
CA PRO A 554 13.27 -27.42 5.55
C PRO A 554 14.77 -27.59 5.22
N GLU A 555 15.67 -27.15 6.09
CA GLU A 555 17.13 -27.24 5.89
C GLU A 555 17.68 -28.63 6.20
N THR A 556 17.09 -29.34 7.16
CA THR A 556 17.61 -30.61 7.71
C THR A 556 16.70 -31.81 7.51
N ALA A 557 15.48 -31.61 7.00
CA ALA A 557 14.40 -32.59 6.89
C ALA A 557 14.00 -33.31 8.21
N GLN A 558 14.49 -32.83 9.36
CA GLN A 558 14.06 -33.33 10.67
C GLN A 558 12.63 -32.86 10.98
N PHE A 559 11.84 -33.71 11.63
CA PHE A 559 10.44 -33.42 11.92
C PHE A 559 10.03 -33.68 13.37
N SER A 560 8.97 -33.00 13.78
CA SER A 560 8.25 -33.21 15.04
C SER A 560 6.76 -33.38 14.75
N ILE A 561 6.07 -34.21 15.52
CA ILE A 561 4.60 -34.19 15.57
C ILE A 561 4.19 -32.85 16.19
N PHE A 562 3.40 -32.05 15.46
CA PHE A 562 2.84 -30.78 15.94
C PHE A 562 1.47 -31.00 16.58
N ALA A 563 0.59 -31.77 15.92
CA ALA A 563 -0.73 -32.13 16.45
C ALA A 563 -1.08 -33.59 16.15
N SER A 564 -1.91 -34.20 17.00
CA SER A 564 -2.49 -35.54 16.80
C SER A 564 -3.92 -35.55 17.37
N PRO A 565 -4.90 -35.03 16.62
CA PRO A 565 -6.28 -34.92 17.08
C PRO A 565 -6.99 -36.26 17.28
N GLU A 566 -7.70 -36.38 18.40
CA GLU A 566 -8.72 -37.41 18.59
C GLU A 566 -9.92 -37.19 17.65
N PRO A 567 -10.62 -38.27 17.23
CA PRO A 567 -11.84 -38.18 16.44
C PRO A 567 -12.91 -37.31 17.10
N SER A 568 -13.57 -36.46 16.30
CA SER A 568 -14.70 -35.65 16.79
C SER A 568 -15.82 -36.56 17.33
N PRO A 569 -16.50 -36.23 18.44
CA PRO A 569 -17.67 -37.00 18.92
C PRO A 569 -18.84 -37.06 17.92
N ARG A 570 -18.79 -36.24 16.85
CA ARG A 570 -19.74 -36.25 15.72
C ARG A 570 -19.23 -37.01 14.50
N SER A 571 -18.07 -37.67 14.61
CA SER A 571 -17.41 -38.40 13.52
C SER A 571 -17.87 -39.85 13.35
N PHE A 572 -17.39 -40.47 12.27
CA PHE A 572 -17.43 -41.92 12.07
C PHE A 572 -16.41 -42.70 12.92
N GLY A 573 -15.79 -42.07 13.93
CA GLY A 573 -14.78 -42.68 14.79
C GLY A 573 -13.34 -42.57 14.27
N PHE A 574 -13.09 -41.72 13.27
CA PHE A 574 -11.75 -41.45 12.74
C PHE A 574 -11.57 -39.95 12.43
N THR A 575 -10.31 -39.54 12.29
CA THR A 575 -9.88 -38.23 11.78
C THR A 575 -9.02 -38.45 10.54
N SER A 576 -9.17 -37.58 9.53
CA SER A 576 -8.43 -37.63 8.25
C SER A 576 -8.04 -36.22 7.84
N LEU A 577 -6.89 -35.72 8.29
CA LEU A 577 -6.52 -34.32 8.06
C LEU A 577 -6.15 -34.06 6.59
N LEU A 578 -6.67 -33.01 5.98
CA LEU A 578 -6.44 -32.68 4.55
C LEU A 578 -5.86 -31.28 4.37
N GLY A 579 -6.68 -30.24 4.37
CA GLY A 579 -6.27 -28.87 4.08
C GLY A 579 -5.69 -28.15 5.30
N MET A 580 -4.88 -27.11 5.05
CA MET A 580 -4.40 -26.18 6.07
C MET A 580 -4.41 -24.74 5.54
N ALA A 581 -4.59 -23.77 6.44
CA ALA A 581 -4.40 -22.34 6.17
C ALA A 581 -3.89 -21.62 7.43
N ILE A 582 -3.13 -20.53 7.26
CA ILE A 582 -2.75 -19.62 8.36
C ILE A 582 -3.79 -18.51 8.46
N GLY A 583 -4.27 -18.22 9.66
CA GLY A 583 -5.12 -17.06 9.92
C GLY A 583 -4.34 -15.74 9.78
N PRO A 584 -4.78 -14.78 8.94
CA PRO A 584 -4.00 -13.58 8.63
C PRO A 584 -4.01 -12.53 9.75
N VAL A 585 -4.80 -12.73 10.81
CA VAL A 585 -4.93 -11.82 11.97
C VAL A 585 -4.26 -12.41 13.21
N ASP A 586 -4.44 -13.71 13.46
CA ASP A 586 -3.97 -14.42 14.66
C ASP A 586 -2.63 -15.16 14.44
N GLY A 587 -2.30 -15.52 13.20
CA GLY A 587 -1.17 -16.39 12.88
C GLY A 587 -1.38 -17.86 13.26
N ASP A 588 -2.60 -18.26 13.64
CA ASP A 588 -2.93 -19.63 14.02
C ASP A 588 -3.06 -20.52 12.78
N ILE A 589 -2.86 -21.83 12.93
CA ILE A 589 -3.01 -22.81 11.86
C ILE A 589 -4.36 -23.51 11.94
N TYR A 590 -5.18 -23.31 10.90
CA TYR A 590 -6.49 -23.91 10.73
C TYR A 590 -6.32 -25.16 9.85
N VAL A 591 -6.90 -26.29 10.28
CA VAL A 591 -6.71 -27.61 9.64
C VAL A 591 -8.06 -28.28 9.43
N SER A 592 -8.35 -28.77 8.23
CA SER A 592 -9.60 -29.49 7.96
C SER A 592 -9.49 -30.99 8.29
N ASP A 593 -10.39 -31.48 9.14
CA ASP A 593 -10.65 -32.92 9.29
C ASP A 593 -11.63 -33.33 8.18
N PHE A 594 -11.15 -34.03 7.15
CA PHE A 594 -11.87 -34.34 5.90
C PHE A 594 -13.28 -34.89 6.12
N ALA A 595 -13.54 -35.59 7.22
CA ALA A 595 -14.84 -36.17 7.53
C ALA A 595 -15.72 -35.32 8.48
N ASN A 596 -15.17 -34.28 9.13
CA ASN A 596 -15.83 -33.50 10.19
C ASN A 596 -15.37 -32.03 10.21
N ASP A 597 -14.86 -31.57 11.35
CA ASP A 597 -14.77 -30.18 11.77
C ASP A 597 -13.44 -29.52 11.33
N ILE A 598 -13.38 -28.19 11.33
CA ILE A 598 -12.12 -27.45 11.17
C ILE A 598 -11.51 -27.24 12.55
N ARG A 599 -10.21 -27.50 12.69
CA ARG A 599 -9.49 -27.43 13.97
C ARG A 599 -8.47 -26.30 13.91
N ARG A 600 -8.57 -25.35 14.82
CA ARG A 600 -7.68 -24.19 14.96
C ARG A 600 -6.63 -24.50 16.03
N TYR A 601 -5.34 -24.44 15.69
CA TYR A 601 -4.24 -24.63 16.62
C TYR A 601 -3.38 -23.38 16.72
N ASN A 602 -2.90 -23.06 17.92
CA ASN A 602 -1.94 -21.98 18.04
C ASN A 602 -0.59 -22.40 17.46
N LEU A 603 -0.08 -21.63 16.50
CA LEU A 603 1.14 -21.99 15.76
C LEU A 603 2.36 -22.12 16.68
N LYS A 604 2.40 -21.36 17.77
CA LYS A 604 3.55 -21.27 18.69
C LYS A 604 3.54 -22.33 19.79
N SER A 605 2.38 -22.65 20.39
CA SER A 605 2.29 -23.68 21.44
C SER A 605 1.90 -25.08 20.93
N GLY A 606 1.25 -25.17 19.76
CA GLY A 606 0.66 -26.40 19.24
C GLY A 606 -0.67 -26.79 19.91
N GLU A 607 -1.18 -25.97 20.83
CA GLU A 607 -2.43 -26.23 21.54
C GLU A 607 -3.64 -25.99 20.64
N LEU A 608 -4.68 -26.84 20.80
CA LEU A 608 -5.97 -26.67 20.13
C LEU A 608 -6.71 -25.48 20.75
N VAL A 609 -6.97 -24.45 19.94
CA VAL A 609 -7.69 -23.23 20.34
C VAL A 609 -9.20 -23.43 20.20
N ASP A 610 -9.66 -23.95 19.05
CA ASP A 610 -11.09 -24.15 18.77
C ASP A 610 -11.38 -25.26 17.73
N VAL A 611 -12.64 -25.70 17.66
CA VAL A 611 -13.16 -26.71 16.71
C VAL A 611 -14.45 -26.19 16.06
N LEU A 612 -14.31 -25.61 14.86
CA LEU A 612 -15.38 -24.97 14.10
C LEU A 612 -16.20 -26.04 13.37
N SER A 613 -17.49 -26.14 13.73
CA SER A 613 -18.42 -27.11 13.17
C SER A 613 -18.72 -26.85 11.70
N THR A 614 -18.52 -27.86 10.84
CA THR A 614 -18.84 -27.81 9.40
C THR A 614 -20.17 -28.46 9.02
N ASN A 615 -20.85 -29.07 9.99
CA ASN A 615 -21.99 -29.97 9.74
C ASN A 615 -23.25 -29.25 9.22
N TYR A 616 -23.31 -29.01 7.91
CA TYR A 616 -24.47 -28.45 7.20
C TYR A 616 -25.47 -29.54 6.74
N THR A 617 -25.11 -30.82 6.87
CA THR A 617 -26.00 -31.94 6.52
C THR A 617 -26.97 -32.35 7.64
N GLU A 618 -26.80 -31.77 8.84
CA GLU A 618 -27.55 -32.01 10.08
C GLU A 618 -27.55 -33.47 10.57
N THR A 619 -26.65 -34.32 10.06
CA THR A 619 -26.56 -35.73 10.47
C THR A 619 -25.56 -35.94 11.62
N ILE A 620 -25.72 -37.01 12.39
CA ILE A 620 -24.70 -37.50 13.33
C ILE A 620 -24.52 -39.01 13.08
N PRO A 621 -23.35 -39.49 12.61
CA PRO A 621 -22.17 -38.72 12.23
C PRO A 621 -22.40 -37.66 11.13
N SER A 622 -21.56 -36.64 11.04
CA SER A 622 -21.62 -35.64 9.95
C SER A 622 -21.42 -36.31 8.59
N SER A 623 -22.26 -35.99 7.60
CA SER A 623 -22.19 -36.59 6.26
C SER A 623 -21.55 -35.68 5.20
N ASN A 624 -21.18 -34.45 5.56
CA ASN A 624 -20.43 -33.57 4.69
C ASN A 624 -18.92 -33.76 4.87
N PHE A 625 -18.24 -34.15 3.80
CA PHE A 625 -16.78 -34.19 3.77
C PHE A 625 -16.23 -32.85 3.28
N ILE A 626 -15.13 -32.38 3.87
CA ILE A 626 -14.54 -31.05 3.61
C ILE A 626 -13.15 -31.17 2.99
N GLY A 627 -12.82 -30.26 2.08
CA GLY A 627 -11.55 -30.19 1.36
C GLY A 627 -10.58 -29.19 1.97
N GLY A 628 -10.00 -28.35 1.12
CA GLY A 628 -9.10 -27.27 1.47
C GLY A 628 -9.76 -26.13 2.23
N LEU A 629 -8.90 -25.25 2.75
CA LEU A 629 -9.23 -24.03 3.50
C LEU A 629 -8.52 -22.85 2.85
N ALA A 630 -9.18 -21.69 2.80
CA ALA A 630 -8.55 -20.44 2.35
C ALA A 630 -9.16 -19.24 3.07
N PHE A 631 -8.35 -18.22 3.36
CA PHE A 631 -8.83 -16.94 3.87
C PHE A 631 -9.08 -15.96 2.73
N SER A 632 -10.14 -15.15 2.84
CA SER A 632 -10.38 -14.03 1.92
C SER A 632 -9.39 -12.88 2.19
N PRO A 633 -9.23 -11.91 1.26
CA PRO A 633 -8.32 -10.76 1.45
C PRO A 633 -8.61 -9.87 2.66
N ILE A 634 -9.80 -9.95 3.27
CA ILE A 634 -10.13 -9.29 4.55
C ILE A 634 -10.22 -10.25 5.75
N GLY A 635 -9.75 -11.49 5.60
CA GLY A 635 -9.54 -12.41 6.72
C GLY A 635 -10.74 -13.26 7.14
N ASN A 636 -11.79 -13.43 6.32
CA ASN A 636 -12.81 -14.44 6.59
C ASN A 636 -12.31 -15.82 6.15
N LEU A 637 -12.55 -16.86 6.96
CA LEU A 637 -12.20 -18.24 6.63
C LEU A 637 -13.27 -18.86 5.72
N PHE A 638 -12.85 -19.44 4.61
CA PHE A 638 -13.70 -20.24 3.72
C PHE A 638 -13.23 -21.69 3.68
N ALA A 639 -14.19 -22.61 3.60
CA ALA A 639 -13.96 -24.03 3.40
C ALA A 639 -14.92 -24.57 2.33
N VAL A 640 -14.45 -25.51 1.52
CA VAL A 640 -15.30 -26.21 0.55
C VAL A 640 -15.58 -27.63 1.04
N GLY A 641 -16.75 -28.17 0.73
CA GLY A 641 -17.11 -29.55 1.07
C GLY A 641 -18.22 -30.11 0.20
N PHE A 642 -18.59 -31.38 0.40
CA PHE A 642 -19.63 -32.07 -0.35
C PHE A 642 -20.41 -33.10 0.47
N ASP A 643 -21.68 -33.28 0.10
CA ASP A 643 -22.59 -34.24 0.73
C ASP A 643 -22.26 -35.67 0.29
N ASN A 644 -21.69 -36.46 1.20
CA ASN A 644 -21.28 -37.84 0.99
C ASN A 644 -22.41 -38.85 1.33
N ARG A 645 -23.65 -38.41 1.58
CA ARG A 645 -24.80 -39.32 1.74
C ARG A 645 -25.04 -40.14 0.48
N GLU A 646 -25.57 -41.35 0.66
CA GLU A 646 -25.99 -42.18 -0.47
C GLU A 646 -27.03 -41.42 -1.31
N ASN A 647 -26.87 -41.43 -2.64
CA ASN A 647 -27.70 -40.71 -3.61
C ASN A 647 -27.63 -39.16 -3.58
N ALA A 648 -26.87 -38.53 -2.68
CA ALA A 648 -26.63 -37.07 -2.69
C ALA A 648 -25.61 -36.60 -3.76
N GLY A 649 -25.07 -37.51 -4.56
CA GLY A 649 -24.26 -37.19 -5.75
C GLY A 649 -22.85 -36.68 -5.50
N ASN A 650 -22.45 -36.40 -4.25
CA ASN A 650 -21.27 -35.57 -3.91
C ASN A 650 -21.45 -34.11 -4.39
N VAL A 651 -22.68 -33.59 -4.29
CA VAL A 651 -23.00 -32.17 -4.50
C VAL A 651 -22.28 -31.34 -3.43
N GLY A 652 -21.51 -30.35 -3.87
CA GLY A 652 -20.70 -29.51 -3.00
C GLY A 652 -21.39 -28.25 -2.51
N ALA A 653 -20.89 -27.70 -1.41
CA ALA A 653 -21.28 -26.43 -0.80
C ALA A 653 -20.03 -25.66 -0.35
N VAL A 654 -20.17 -24.37 -0.08
CA VAL A 654 -19.08 -23.52 0.44
C VAL A 654 -19.49 -22.94 1.79
N LEU A 655 -18.61 -23.09 2.77
CA LEU A 655 -18.78 -22.63 4.14
C LEU A 655 -17.93 -21.39 4.39
N ARG A 656 -18.41 -20.47 5.24
CA ARG A 656 -17.71 -19.24 5.62
C ARG A 656 -17.84 -18.97 7.13
N TYR A 657 -16.75 -18.52 7.72
CA TYR A 657 -16.63 -18.18 9.14
C TYR A 657 -15.91 -16.84 9.30
N ASP A 658 -16.11 -16.18 10.43
CA ASP A 658 -15.24 -15.11 10.90
C ASP A 658 -13.86 -15.71 11.20
N GLY A 659 -12.80 -15.15 10.62
CA GLY A 659 -11.45 -15.69 10.77
C GLY A 659 -10.74 -15.34 12.07
N THR A 660 -11.38 -14.56 12.95
CA THR A 660 -10.85 -14.19 14.27
C THR A 660 -11.61 -14.91 15.39
N THR A 661 -12.95 -14.96 15.32
CA THR A 661 -13.79 -15.62 16.34
C THR A 661 -14.15 -17.06 16.02
N GLY A 662 -14.11 -17.47 14.74
CA GLY A 662 -14.61 -18.76 14.27
C GLY A 662 -16.13 -18.84 14.10
N ASP A 663 -16.87 -17.75 14.33
CA ASP A 663 -18.33 -17.73 14.23
C ASP A 663 -18.82 -17.97 12.78
N PRO A 664 -19.90 -18.75 12.55
CA PRO A 664 -20.47 -18.97 11.22
C PRO A 664 -21.01 -17.68 10.57
N LEU A 665 -20.59 -17.39 9.33
CA LEU A 665 -20.99 -16.19 8.57
C LEU A 665 -21.76 -16.57 7.28
N PRO A 666 -23.05 -16.96 7.36
CA PRO A 666 -23.85 -17.30 6.18
C PRO A 666 -24.05 -16.12 5.23
N LEU A 667 -24.53 -16.39 4.01
CA LEU A 667 -24.93 -15.33 3.06
C LEU A 667 -26.21 -14.60 3.52
N VAL A 668 -27.14 -15.32 4.15
CA VAL A 668 -28.38 -14.77 4.72
C VAL A 668 -28.51 -15.21 6.18
N ALA A 669 -28.40 -14.27 7.11
CA ALA A 669 -28.64 -14.53 8.53
C ALA A 669 -30.15 -14.62 8.79
N ASN A 670 -30.61 -15.76 9.33
CA ASN A 670 -32.01 -15.99 9.71
C ASN A 670 -32.20 -15.83 11.23
N PRO A 671 -32.79 -14.72 11.73
CA PRO A 671 -32.89 -14.45 13.17
C PRO A 671 -33.67 -15.53 13.91
N GLY A 672 -33.06 -16.09 14.96
CA GLY A 672 -33.66 -17.14 15.78
C GLY A 672 -33.42 -18.58 15.29
N THR A 673 -32.63 -18.77 14.24
CA THR A 673 -32.08 -20.10 13.88
C THR A 673 -30.66 -20.29 14.43
N VAL A 674 -30.17 -21.53 14.44
CA VAL A 674 -28.75 -21.81 14.74
C VAL A 674 -27.89 -21.23 13.61
N ALA A 675 -26.78 -20.58 13.94
CA ALA A 675 -25.87 -20.00 12.95
C ALA A 675 -25.29 -21.12 12.04
N SER A 676 -25.71 -21.12 10.78
CA SER A 676 -25.20 -22.04 9.76
C SER A 676 -23.99 -21.42 9.05
N PRO A 677 -22.91 -22.16 8.79
CA PRO A 677 -21.76 -21.64 8.06
C PRO A 677 -21.96 -21.62 6.55
N VAL A 678 -23.10 -22.11 6.02
CA VAL A 678 -23.34 -22.19 4.57
C VAL A 678 -23.39 -20.78 3.94
N PHE A 679 -22.44 -20.54 3.03
CA PHE A 679 -22.32 -19.31 2.26
C PHE A 679 -22.71 -19.50 0.78
N VAL A 680 -22.36 -20.66 0.20
CA VAL A 680 -22.93 -21.12 -1.07
C VAL A 680 -23.64 -22.44 -0.81
N ASP A 681 -24.96 -22.45 -1.06
CA ASP A 681 -25.82 -23.63 -0.91
C ASP A 681 -25.34 -24.84 -1.73
N PRO A 682 -25.73 -26.08 -1.36
CA PRO A 682 -25.46 -27.29 -2.12
C PRO A 682 -25.80 -27.17 -3.62
N ASN A 683 -24.78 -27.13 -4.48
CA ASN A 683 -24.88 -26.73 -5.88
C ASN A 683 -24.31 -27.81 -6.82
N SER A 684 -25.05 -28.24 -7.84
CA SER A 684 -24.62 -29.28 -8.78
C SER A 684 -23.42 -28.90 -9.67
N LYS A 685 -23.00 -27.62 -9.62
CA LYS A 685 -21.74 -27.14 -10.20
C LYS A 685 -20.51 -27.44 -9.33
N LEU A 686 -20.69 -27.65 -8.03
CA LEU A 686 -19.66 -28.07 -7.10
C LEU A 686 -19.62 -29.60 -7.09
N GLN A 687 -18.65 -30.19 -7.80
CA GLN A 687 -18.65 -31.62 -8.13
C GLN A 687 -17.53 -32.34 -7.39
N ARG A 688 -17.84 -32.82 -6.18
CA ARG A 688 -16.86 -33.29 -5.18
C ARG A 688 -15.67 -32.33 -5.11
N SER A 689 -15.97 -31.08 -4.80
CA SER A 689 -15.00 -30.00 -4.74
C SER A 689 -14.04 -30.18 -3.56
N ILE A 690 -12.74 -30.04 -3.79
CA ILE A 690 -11.70 -30.22 -2.77
C ILE A 690 -10.82 -28.97 -2.64
N GLY A 691 -10.18 -28.50 -3.71
CA GLY A 691 -9.36 -27.28 -3.66
C GLY A 691 -10.19 -26.01 -3.50
N ILE A 692 -9.66 -25.05 -2.74
CA ILE A 692 -10.16 -23.66 -2.70
C ILE A 692 -8.97 -22.69 -2.56
N ALA A 693 -9.01 -21.58 -3.30
CA ALA A 693 -8.01 -20.51 -3.24
C ALA A 693 -8.65 -19.16 -3.60
N PHE A 694 -8.15 -18.04 -3.05
CA PHE A 694 -8.56 -16.70 -3.50
C PHE A 694 -7.58 -16.15 -4.54
N PHE A 695 -8.10 -15.38 -5.51
CA PHE A 695 -7.25 -14.54 -6.34
C PHE A 695 -6.50 -13.52 -5.45
N PRO A 696 -5.25 -13.17 -5.79
CA PRO A 696 -4.55 -12.05 -5.17
C PRO A 696 -5.39 -10.77 -5.22
N SER A 697 -5.35 -9.99 -4.13
CA SER A 697 -6.10 -8.74 -4.03
C SER A 697 -5.60 -7.69 -5.02
N ASP A 698 -6.51 -6.90 -5.61
CA ASP A 698 -6.15 -5.73 -6.40
C ASP A 698 -5.84 -4.48 -5.54
N ALA A 699 -5.94 -4.62 -4.21
CA ALA A 699 -5.47 -3.66 -3.22
C ALA A 699 -3.97 -3.40 -3.38
N LYS A 700 -3.60 -2.15 -3.66
CA LYS A 700 -2.20 -1.72 -3.71
C LYS A 700 -1.74 -1.33 -2.32
N LEU A 701 -0.61 -1.86 -1.89
CA LEU A 701 0.14 -1.43 -0.73
C LEU A 701 1.44 -0.77 -1.21
N THR A 702 1.78 0.38 -0.65
CA THR A 702 3.06 1.05 -0.89
C THR A 702 3.61 1.53 0.43
N GLU A 703 4.85 1.12 0.72
CA GLU A 703 5.51 1.35 2.00
C GLU A 703 6.81 2.13 1.78
N LYS A 704 7.07 3.12 2.63
CA LYS A 704 8.35 3.85 2.69
C LYS A 704 8.75 3.99 4.15
N TRP A 705 9.96 3.57 4.45
CA TRP A 705 10.51 3.55 5.81
C TRP A 705 11.76 4.42 5.86
N ASN A 706 11.89 5.19 6.94
CA ASN A 706 12.94 6.18 7.10
C ASN A 706 13.35 6.32 8.58
N PHE A 707 14.63 6.57 8.84
CA PHE A 707 15.07 7.23 10.06
C PHE A 707 16.17 8.25 9.78
N THR A 708 16.17 9.35 10.54
CA THR A 708 17.14 10.43 10.42
C THR A 708 17.93 10.60 11.71
N VAL A 709 19.26 10.59 11.59
CA VAL A 709 20.23 10.87 12.65
C VAL A 709 20.90 12.21 12.35
N ALA A 710 21.05 13.06 13.37
CA ALA A 710 21.66 14.38 13.22
C ALA A 710 22.79 14.60 14.24
N ASN A 711 23.83 15.33 13.83
CA ASN A 711 25.02 15.63 14.63
C ASN A 711 25.72 14.39 15.23
N TYR A 712 25.78 13.28 14.50
CA TYR A 712 26.51 12.07 14.90
C TYR A 712 28.02 12.34 14.95
N PRO A 713 28.69 12.27 16.11
CA PRO A 713 30.10 12.61 16.23
C PRO A 713 30.99 11.44 15.80
N ILE A 714 31.97 11.70 14.93
CA ILE A 714 32.86 10.68 14.37
C ILE A 714 34.29 11.20 14.24
N ASN A 715 35.27 10.33 14.49
CA ASN A 715 36.68 10.63 14.28
C ASN A 715 37.21 9.89 13.03
N HIS A 716 36.85 10.39 11.86
CA HIS A 716 37.30 9.88 10.55
C HIS A 716 37.80 11.05 9.70
N GLN A 717 39.02 10.94 9.17
CA GLN A 717 39.80 12.08 8.62
C GLN A 717 40.01 13.28 9.59
N GLY A 718 39.60 13.14 10.87
CA GLY A 718 39.52 14.18 11.89
C GLY A 718 38.17 14.12 12.63
N LEU A 719 37.97 15.00 13.63
CA LEU A 719 36.68 15.13 14.30
C LEU A 719 35.68 15.84 13.36
N ASN A 720 34.66 15.11 12.93
CA ASN A 720 33.54 15.59 12.12
C ASN A 720 32.22 15.24 12.82
N ASN A 721 31.14 15.93 12.42
CA ASN A 721 29.77 15.54 12.75
C ASN A 721 29.04 15.18 11.46
N LEU A 722 28.19 14.15 11.50
CA LEU A 722 27.39 13.72 10.36
C LEU A 722 25.90 13.93 10.65
N ASN A 723 25.15 14.34 9.63
CA ASN A 723 23.75 13.95 9.54
C ASN A 723 23.66 12.76 8.58
N PHE A 724 22.72 11.85 8.81
CA PHE A 724 22.40 10.83 7.83
C PHE A 724 20.93 10.41 7.88
N ASP A 725 20.38 10.12 6.71
CA ASP A 725 18.98 9.83 6.49
C ASP A 725 18.85 8.50 5.71
N VAL A 726 18.35 7.48 6.39
CA VAL A 726 18.35 6.09 5.93
C VAL A 726 16.95 5.72 5.49
N ASN A 727 16.75 5.62 4.18
CA ASN A 727 15.50 5.21 3.56
C ASN A 727 15.58 3.74 3.15
N TYR A 728 14.56 2.96 3.45
CA TYR A 728 14.57 1.51 3.21
C TYR A 728 13.21 0.99 2.74
N LYS A 729 13.26 -0.15 2.05
CA LYS A 729 12.09 -0.91 1.59
C LYS A 729 12.32 -2.38 1.84
N TYR A 730 11.27 -3.07 2.24
CA TYR A 730 11.25 -4.52 2.35
C TYR A 730 11.00 -5.19 0.99
N GLN A 731 11.27 -6.49 0.90
CA GLN A 731 10.80 -7.34 -0.18
C GLN A 731 9.25 -7.34 -0.23
N GLU A 732 8.68 -7.48 -1.43
CA GLU A 732 7.23 -7.59 -1.58
C GLU A 732 6.73 -8.93 -1.01
N GLY A 733 5.54 -8.94 -0.41
CA GLY A 733 4.92 -10.15 0.13
C GLY A 733 5.45 -10.63 1.49
N ILE A 734 6.42 -9.95 2.11
CA ILE A 734 6.90 -10.37 3.43
C ILE A 734 5.82 -10.26 4.52
N GLN A 735 5.79 -11.28 5.37
CA GLN A 735 4.87 -11.40 6.50
C GLN A 735 5.30 -10.48 7.65
N ASN A 736 4.37 -10.07 8.51
CA ASN A 736 4.64 -9.05 9.54
C ASN A 736 5.84 -9.39 10.46
N PHE A 737 6.01 -10.66 10.84
CA PHE A 737 7.15 -11.09 11.67
C PHE A 737 8.52 -11.03 10.96
N GLN A 738 8.54 -10.93 9.62
CA GLN A 738 9.75 -10.81 8.81
C GLN A 738 10.24 -9.37 8.65
N TYR A 739 9.49 -8.38 9.14
CA TYR A 739 9.95 -7.00 9.23
C TYR A 739 11.00 -6.92 10.35
N PRO A 740 12.30 -6.74 10.07
CA PRO A 740 13.28 -6.45 11.11
C PRO A 740 12.96 -5.11 11.80
N ASP A 741 13.37 -5.02 13.06
CA ASP A 741 13.44 -3.75 13.77
C ASP A 741 14.49 -2.83 13.10
N PHE A 742 14.20 -1.53 12.99
CA PHE A 742 15.16 -0.52 12.56
C PHE A 742 16.37 -0.41 13.52
N VAL A 743 16.25 -0.80 14.80
CA VAL A 743 17.36 -0.74 15.77
C VAL A 743 18.56 -1.60 15.34
N PRO A 744 18.40 -2.87 14.90
CA PRO A 744 19.41 -3.62 14.14
C PRO A 744 20.07 -2.84 13.01
N ILE A 745 19.29 -2.18 12.14
CA ILE A 745 19.82 -1.40 11.00
C ILE A 745 20.70 -0.24 11.51
N TYR A 746 20.20 0.55 12.46
CA TYR A 746 20.95 1.63 13.11
C TYR A 746 22.22 1.11 13.80
N LYS A 747 22.13 -0.01 14.55
CA LYS A 747 23.29 -0.61 15.25
C LYS A 747 24.34 -1.15 14.29
N GLY A 748 23.93 -1.67 13.13
CA GLY A 748 24.84 -2.04 12.05
C GLY A 748 25.62 -0.83 11.55
N ILE A 749 24.92 0.29 11.31
CA ILE A 749 25.53 1.56 10.89
C ILE A 749 26.48 2.11 11.95
N ASP A 750 26.02 2.26 13.19
CA ASP A 750 26.80 2.76 14.34
C ASP A 750 28.07 1.95 14.54
N ASN A 751 27.97 0.62 14.57
CA ASN A 751 29.11 -0.28 14.71
C ASN A 751 30.11 -0.16 13.54
N LEU A 752 29.65 0.12 12.33
CA LEU A 752 30.50 0.30 11.14
C LEU A 752 31.16 1.68 11.07
N LEU A 753 30.50 2.73 11.56
CA LEU A 753 31.07 4.07 11.66
C LEU A 753 32.11 4.15 12.79
N VAL A 754 31.84 3.52 13.94
CA VAL A 754 32.79 3.46 15.07
C VAL A 754 34.02 2.60 14.77
N ASN A 755 33.86 1.50 14.03
CA ASN A 755 34.95 0.55 13.75
C ASN A 755 35.35 0.55 12.26
N TYR A 756 35.26 1.69 11.57
CA TYR A 756 35.54 1.77 10.13
C TYR A 756 37.02 1.41 9.86
N PRO A 757 37.32 0.41 9.01
CA PRO A 757 38.64 -0.23 8.98
C PRO A 757 39.74 0.61 8.31
N ASN A 758 39.38 1.63 7.53
CA ASN A 758 40.32 2.45 6.77
C ASN A 758 40.12 3.95 7.09
N GLU A 759 40.84 4.50 8.08
CA GLU A 759 40.76 5.92 8.49
C GLU A 759 41.09 6.94 7.38
N THR A 760 41.62 6.46 6.24
CA THR A 760 42.00 7.25 5.06
C THR A 760 40.94 7.34 3.97
N ASP A 761 39.91 6.48 3.97
CA ASP A 761 38.95 6.42 2.87
C ASP A 761 38.10 7.70 2.79
N PHE A 762 37.73 8.12 1.57
CA PHE A 762 36.87 9.27 1.37
C PHE A 762 35.43 9.01 1.85
N TRP A 763 34.68 10.06 2.20
CA TRP A 763 33.32 9.93 2.75
C TRP A 763 32.35 9.25 1.78
N GLU A 764 32.62 9.43 0.50
CA GLU A 764 31.96 8.81 -0.63
C GLU A 764 32.12 7.27 -0.58
N ILE A 765 33.33 6.79 -0.26
CA ILE A 765 33.66 5.37 -0.07
C ILE A 765 33.09 4.85 1.26
N VAL A 766 33.03 5.68 2.30
CA VAL A 766 32.37 5.34 3.58
C VAL A 766 30.89 5.07 3.36
N ASN A 767 30.15 6.00 2.73
CA ASN A 767 28.72 5.85 2.44
C ASN A 767 28.47 4.60 1.54
N LYS A 768 29.29 4.42 0.50
CA LYS A 768 29.25 3.26 -0.39
C LYS A 768 29.35 1.93 0.36
N ASN A 769 30.43 1.74 1.12
CA ASN A 769 30.69 0.50 1.87
C ASN A 769 29.63 0.26 2.96
N LEU A 770 29.12 1.32 3.58
CA LEU A 770 28.06 1.24 4.58
C LEU A 770 26.73 0.78 3.95
N THR A 771 26.28 1.43 2.89
CA THR A 771 25.02 1.14 2.20
C THR A 771 24.99 -0.30 1.67
N GLU A 772 26.11 -0.76 1.09
CA GLU A 772 26.28 -2.13 0.63
C GLU A 772 26.21 -3.14 1.78
N LYS A 773 26.89 -2.88 2.90
CA LYS A 773 26.86 -3.78 4.05
C LYS A 773 25.52 -3.76 4.80
N VAL A 774 24.84 -2.62 4.89
CA VAL A 774 23.49 -2.53 5.48
C VAL A 774 22.50 -3.40 4.70
N LEU A 775 22.56 -3.39 3.36
CA LEU A 775 21.73 -4.27 2.54
C LEU A 775 22.11 -5.75 2.70
N ALA A 776 23.41 -6.06 2.73
CA ALA A 776 23.91 -7.43 2.89
C ALA A 776 23.59 -8.06 4.25
N ASP A 777 23.62 -7.27 5.33
CA ASP A 777 23.32 -7.73 6.70
C ASP A 777 21.80 -7.88 6.96
N ASN A 778 20.94 -7.34 6.08
CA ASN A 778 19.48 -7.30 6.28
C ASN A 778 18.73 -7.88 5.06
N PRO A 779 18.69 -9.21 4.89
CA PRO A 779 18.17 -9.87 3.68
C PRO A 779 16.67 -9.64 3.40
N ALA A 780 15.89 -9.14 4.36
CA ALA A 780 14.50 -8.73 4.15
C ALA A 780 14.35 -7.41 3.36
N LEU A 781 15.41 -6.62 3.21
CA LEU A 781 15.40 -5.35 2.48
C LEU A 781 15.54 -5.56 0.97
N SER A 782 14.57 -5.10 0.18
CA SER A 782 14.70 -5.05 -1.29
C SER A 782 15.61 -3.91 -1.76
N SER A 783 15.62 -2.80 -1.02
CA SER A 783 16.48 -1.64 -1.30
C SER A 783 16.79 -0.84 -0.04
N VAL A 784 18.00 -0.27 0.01
CA VAL A 784 18.38 0.75 1.00
C VAL A 784 19.01 1.95 0.28
N THR A 785 18.70 3.15 0.76
CA THR A 785 19.27 4.42 0.30
C THR A 785 19.74 5.21 1.51
N VAL A 786 21.03 5.52 1.58
CA VAL A 786 21.59 6.35 2.65
C VAL A 786 22.02 7.70 2.08
N ASN A 787 21.42 8.76 2.60
CA ASN A 787 21.92 10.12 2.46
C ASN A 787 22.89 10.38 3.62
N PHE A 788 24.07 10.91 3.34
CA PHE A 788 25.04 11.39 4.34
C PHE A 788 25.36 12.85 4.08
N ASP A 789 25.28 13.69 5.11
CA ASP A 789 25.77 15.07 5.09
C ASP A 789 26.94 15.17 6.07
N VAL A 790 28.13 15.49 5.56
CA VAL A 790 29.35 15.69 6.35
C VAL A 790 29.43 17.17 6.72
N LEU A 791 29.13 17.49 7.98
CA LEU A 791 28.99 18.89 8.41
C LEU A 791 30.33 19.66 8.36
N PRO A 792 30.30 20.99 8.10
CA PRO A 792 31.49 21.81 8.01
C PRO A 792 32.35 21.78 9.28
N THR A 793 33.66 21.87 9.10
CA THR A 793 34.63 21.99 10.21
C THR A 793 35.57 23.16 9.99
N ASN A 794 36.26 23.59 11.06
CA ASN A 794 37.32 24.60 10.98
C ASN A 794 38.51 24.20 10.06
N ARG A 795 38.54 22.95 9.56
CA ARG A 795 39.54 22.44 8.60
C ARG A 795 39.00 22.36 7.17
N LEU A 796 37.71 22.09 7.01
CA LEU A 796 36.99 21.97 5.74
C LEU A 796 35.61 22.66 5.90
N PRO A 797 35.50 23.96 5.57
CA PRO A 797 34.31 24.77 5.87
C PRO A 797 33.22 24.63 4.79
N TYR A 798 32.99 23.42 4.27
CA TYR A 798 32.09 23.17 3.14
C TYR A 798 31.09 22.06 3.50
N ASP A 799 29.81 22.30 3.23
CA ASP A 799 28.79 21.26 3.23
C ASP A 799 29.08 20.29 2.09
N ARG A 800 29.06 18.99 2.39
CA ARG A 800 29.27 17.90 1.44
C ARG A 800 28.27 16.80 1.74
N SER A 801 27.52 16.39 0.73
CA SER A 801 26.48 15.39 0.87
C SER A 801 26.54 14.32 -0.22
N SER A 802 25.91 13.19 0.07
CA SER A 802 26.01 11.99 -0.75
C SER A 802 24.79 11.10 -0.60
N THR A 803 24.21 10.66 -1.71
CA THR A 803 23.11 9.69 -1.75
C THR A 803 23.60 8.42 -2.43
N VAL A 804 23.65 7.32 -1.67
CA VAL A 804 23.98 6.00 -2.20
C VAL A 804 22.75 5.11 -2.07
N THR A 805 22.31 4.52 -3.18
CA THR A 805 21.23 3.54 -3.26
C THR A 805 21.77 2.17 -3.66
N ARG A 806 21.32 1.12 -2.97
CA ARG A 806 21.56 -0.28 -3.32
C ARG A 806 20.25 -1.05 -3.32
N THR A 807 20.17 -2.05 -4.19
CA THR A 807 19.01 -2.91 -4.41
C THR A 807 19.48 -4.36 -4.56
N GLN A 808 18.64 -5.33 -4.19
CA GLN A 808 19.00 -6.75 -4.24
C GLN A 808 19.26 -7.29 -5.66
N ASP A 809 18.71 -6.65 -6.70
CA ASP A 809 19.00 -6.98 -8.11
C ASP A 809 20.30 -6.34 -8.62
N GLY A 810 21.10 -5.76 -7.72
CA GLY A 810 22.43 -5.23 -8.01
C GLY A 810 22.45 -3.85 -8.65
N LYS A 811 21.30 -3.17 -8.79
CA LYS A 811 21.29 -1.79 -9.31
C LYS A 811 21.93 -0.82 -8.31
N LEU A 812 22.69 0.09 -8.89
CA LEU A 812 23.55 1.05 -8.22
C LEU A 812 23.04 2.46 -8.51
N GLY A 813 22.66 3.20 -7.47
CA GLY A 813 22.45 4.65 -7.53
C GLY A 813 23.53 5.34 -6.70
N GLU A 814 24.21 6.32 -7.27
CA GLU A 814 25.20 7.15 -6.58
C GLU A 814 25.03 8.60 -7.06
N ALA A 815 24.89 9.54 -6.14
CA ALA A 815 24.89 10.96 -6.40
C ALA A 815 25.67 11.68 -5.29
N TRP A 816 26.45 12.67 -5.67
CA TRP A 816 27.40 13.35 -4.80
C TRP A 816 27.25 14.85 -4.97
N ASP A 817 27.26 15.63 -3.89
CA ASP A 817 27.20 17.09 -3.98
C ASP A 817 28.01 17.81 -2.90
N PHE A 818 28.40 19.05 -3.17
CA PHE A 818 29.02 19.95 -2.20
C PHE A 818 28.75 21.42 -2.53
N LYS A 819 28.89 22.28 -1.53
CA LYS A 819 28.52 23.70 -1.64
C LYS A 819 29.64 24.63 -1.20
N LEU A 820 29.84 25.69 -2.00
CA LEU A 820 30.67 26.84 -1.65
C LEU A 820 29.73 28.01 -1.37
N ALA A 821 29.42 28.27 -0.09
CA ALA A 821 28.61 29.42 0.29
C ALA A 821 29.48 30.68 0.41
N ASN A 822 28.96 31.82 -0.06
CA ASN A 822 29.61 33.15 0.01
C ASN A 822 31.05 33.20 -0.56
N TYR A 823 31.32 32.50 -1.66
CA TYR A 823 32.60 32.54 -2.36
C TYR A 823 32.84 33.93 -2.98
N SER A 824 33.75 34.72 -2.40
CA SER A 824 34.09 36.07 -2.89
C SER A 824 34.99 36.02 -4.11
N ILE A 825 34.65 36.79 -5.15
CA ILE A 825 35.38 36.90 -6.42
C ILE A 825 35.42 38.35 -6.90
N GLU A 826 36.55 38.78 -7.47
CA GLU A 826 36.65 40.04 -8.23
C GLU A 826 36.38 39.77 -9.73
N HIS A 827 35.11 39.74 -10.11
CA HIS A 827 34.64 39.65 -11.51
C HIS A 827 33.41 40.56 -11.66
N GLN A 828 33.45 41.52 -12.60
CA GLN A 828 32.50 42.65 -12.69
C GLN A 828 32.46 43.55 -11.43
N GLY A 829 33.51 43.47 -10.60
CA GLY A 829 33.59 44.03 -9.25
C GLY A 829 33.62 42.91 -8.19
N LEU A 830 33.65 43.30 -6.91
CA LEU A 830 33.57 42.32 -5.82
C LEU A 830 32.14 41.79 -5.70
N ASN A 831 31.96 40.51 -6.00
CA ASN A 831 30.70 39.78 -5.86
C ASN A 831 30.91 38.54 -4.97
N ASN A 832 29.85 38.05 -4.35
CA ASN A 832 29.84 36.78 -3.62
C ASN A 832 28.96 35.78 -4.38
N LEU A 833 29.41 34.53 -4.46
CA LEU A 833 28.68 33.44 -5.09
C LEU A 833 28.24 32.40 -4.06
N ASN A 834 27.06 31.83 -4.23
CA ASN A 834 26.77 30.49 -3.73
C ASN A 834 26.90 29.52 -4.90
N ILE A 835 27.70 28.46 -4.74
CA ILE A 835 27.95 27.47 -5.78
C ILE A 835 27.52 26.10 -5.27
N ASP A 836 26.62 25.45 -5.99
CA ASP A 836 26.02 24.14 -5.70
C ASP A 836 26.50 23.17 -6.78
N VAL A 837 27.31 22.19 -6.40
CA VAL A 837 28.01 21.29 -7.33
C VAL A 837 27.49 19.88 -7.13
N LYS A 838 26.91 19.26 -8.17
CA LYS A 838 26.40 17.88 -8.12
C LYS A 838 27.05 17.05 -9.22
N TYR A 839 27.42 15.82 -8.92
CA TYR A 839 28.15 14.98 -9.87
C TYR A 839 27.89 13.48 -9.67
N GLN A 840 28.19 12.71 -10.71
CA GLN A 840 28.11 11.25 -10.70
C GLN A 840 29.39 10.65 -11.29
N TYR A 841 29.81 9.50 -10.79
CA TYR A 841 30.97 8.76 -11.29
C TYR A 841 30.57 7.72 -12.33
N LYS A 842 31.49 7.42 -13.25
CA LYS A 842 31.30 6.37 -14.26
C LYS A 842 31.04 5.01 -13.62
N PRO A 843 30.07 4.22 -14.11
CA PRO A 843 29.80 2.89 -13.57
C PRO A 843 31.03 1.99 -13.58
N GLY A 844 31.39 1.44 -12.42
CA GLY A 844 32.46 0.45 -12.28
C GLY A 844 33.87 1.00 -12.07
N ILE A 845 34.06 2.30 -11.80
CA ILE A 845 35.38 2.81 -11.37
C ILE A 845 35.87 2.10 -10.09
N THR A 846 37.17 1.84 -10.02
CA THR A 846 37.82 1.18 -8.87
C THR A 846 38.07 2.14 -7.72
N LYS A 847 38.40 1.62 -6.53
CA LYS A 847 38.69 2.43 -5.33
C LYS A 847 39.78 3.48 -5.56
N ASP A 848 40.80 3.15 -6.36
CA ASP A 848 41.93 4.04 -6.66
C ASP A 848 41.58 5.07 -7.78
N GLU A 849 40.42 4.93 -8.42
CA GLU A 849 39.88 5.82 -9.45
C GLU A 849 38.75 6.73 -8.94
N TYR A 850 38.25 6.54 -7.71
CA TYR A 850 37.38 7.52 -7.02
C TYR A 850 38.23 8.74 -6.62
N PRO A 851 38.01 9.92 -7.24
CA PRO A 851 38.59 11.17 -6.76
C PRO A 851 37.96 11.58 -5.42
N ASP A 852 38.75 12.30 -4.64
CA ASP A 852 38.26 13.19 -3.59
C ASP A 852 37.43 14.32 -4.26
N PHE A 853 36.48 14.93 -3.54
CA PHE A 853 35.84 16.18 -4.00
C PHE A 853 36.86 17.33 -4.08
N VAL A 854 37.98 17.25 -3.36
CA VAL A 854 39.04 18.29 -3.30
C VAL A 854 39.59 18.66 -4.69
N PRO A 855 39.99 17.73 -5.60
CA PRO A 855 40.26 18.01 -7.01
C PRO A 855 39.18 18.80 -7.76
N ILE A 856 37.90 18.48 -7.54
CA ILE A 856 36.76 19.18 -8.19
C ILE A 856 36.68 20.61 -7.65
N TYR A 857 36.72 20.77 -6.33
CA TYR A 857 36.80 22.08 -5.65
C TYR A 857 38.01 22.90 -6.12
N GLN A 858 39.19 22.29 -6.24
CA GLN A 858 40.41 22.96 -6.71
C GLN A 858 40.32 23.37 -8.18
N SER A 859 39.67 22.59 -9.04
CA SER A 859 39.42 22.98 -10.43
C SER A 859 38.53 24.21 -10.51
N ILE A 860 37.49 24.28 -9.67
CA ILE A 860 36.58 25.43 -9.54
C ILE A 860 37.32 26.66 -9.01
N ASP A 861 38.01 26.54 -7.88
CA ASP A 861 38.73 27.64 -7.24
C ASP A 861 39.82 28.21 -8.16
N ASN A 862 40.65 27.35 -8.76
CA ASN A 862 41.68 27.80 -9.72
C ASN A 862 41.09 28.38 -11.01
N PHE A 863 39.87 28.01 -11.42
CA PHE A 863 39.22 28.63 -12.57
C PHE A 863 38.68 30.03 -12.23
N LEU A 864 37.96 30.15 -11.11
CA LEU A 864 37.35 31.40 -10.67
C LEU A 864 38.41 32.45 -10.31
N ALA A 865 39.43 32.07 -9.54
CA ALA A 865 40.54 32.95 -9.15
C ALA A 865 41.45 33.39 -10.31
N ASN A 866 41.32 32.78 -11.50
CA ASN A 866 42.12 33.10 -12.69
C ASN A 866 41.25 33.37 -13.94
N TYR A 867 39.97 33.73 -13.77
CA TYR A 867 39.07 33.95 -14.92
C TYR A 867 39.52 35.18 -15.74
N PRO A 868 39.83 35.03 -17.05
CA PRO A 868 40.62 36.04 -17.78
C PRO A 868 39.81 37.24 -18.31
N ASN A 869 38.47 37.18 -18.30
CA ASN A 869 37.60 38.13 -18.98
C ASN A 869 36.55 38.72 -18.02
N GLU A 870 36.87 39.81 -17.30
CA GLU A 870 35.91 40.51 -16.42
C GLU A 870 34.59 40.94 -17.11
N THR A 871 34.54 40.97 -18.43
CA THR A 871 33.34 41.37 -19.21
C THR A 871 32.33 40.25 -19.44
N ASP A 872 32.67 38.98 -19.20
CA ASP A 872 31.80 37.86 -19.57
C ASP A 872 30.60 37.73 -18.61
N PHE A 873 29.42 37.45 -19.16
CA PHE A 873 28.21 37.17 -18.38
C PHE A 873 28.35 35.90 -17.55
N TRP A 874 27.75 35.86 -16.36
CA TRP A 874 27.90 34.76 -15.39
C TRP A 874 27.47 33.39 -15.93
N GLU A 875 26.51 33.36 -16.86
CA GLU A 875 26.07 32.17 -17.57
C GLU A 875 27.16 31.61 -18.51
N ILE A 876 28.01 32.49 -19.05
CA ILE A 876 29.20 32.11 -19.84
C ILE A 876 30.31 31.63 -18.90
N VAL A 877 30.54 32.32 -17.77
CA VAL A 877 31.50 31.92 -16.74
C VAL A 877 31.16 30.51 -16.23
N ASN A 878 29.91 30.26 -15.82
CA ASN A 878 29.45 28.96 -15.33
C ASN A 878 29.51 27.85 -16.40
N LYS A 879 29.17 28.17 -17.66
CA LYS A 879 29.30 27.21 -18.77
C LYS A 879 30.74 26.80 -19.00
N ASN A 880 31.65 27.77 -19.05
CA ASN A 880 33.09 27.54 -19.23
C ASN A 880 33.68 26.79 -18.02
N LEU A 881 33.22 27.09 -16.80
CA LEU A 881 33.57 26.40 -15.56
C LEU A 881 33.19 24.92 -15.64
N THR A 882 31.91 24.62 -15.87
CA THR A 882 31.39 23.23 -15.89
C THR A 882 32.09 22.39 -16.97
N GLN A 883 32.34 22.97 -18.15
CA GLN A 883 33.08 22.30 -19.22
C GLN A 883 34.53 21.99 -18.82
N LYS A 884 35.22 22.93 -18.16
CA LYS A 884 36.60 22.70 -17.70
C LYS A 884 36.67 21.67 -16.57
N VAL A 885 35.84 21.81 -15.54
CA VAL A 885 35.84 20.92 -14.36
C VAL A 885 35.55 19.48 -14.77
N LEU A 886 34.60 19.25 -15.69
CA LEU A 886 34.33 17.91 -16.23
C LEU A 886 35.50 17.36 -17.07
N ALA A 887 36.15 18.20 -17.88
CA ALA A 887 37.31 17.80 -18.69
C ALA A 887 38.56 17.49 -17.84
N GLU A 888 38.73 18.13 -16.69
CA GLU A 888 39.83 17.87 -15.75
C GLU A 888 39.58 16.65 -14.84
N ASN A 889 38.33 16.19 -14.72
CA ASN A 889 37.94 15.07 -13.84
C ASN A 889 37.33 13.89 -14.65
N PRO A 890 38.13 13.13 -15.42
CA PRO A 890 37.64 12.14 -16.39
C PRO A 890 36.91 10.92 -15.80
N ALA A 891 36.97 10.72 -14.47
CA ALA A 891 36.19 9.70 -13.75
C ALA A 891 34.69 10.06 -13.63
N LEU A 892 34.32 11.34 -13.77
CA LEU A 892 32.93 11.79 -13.76
C LEU A 892 32.17 11.32 -15.00
N ASP A 893 30.94 10.86 -14.81
CA ASP A 893 29.97 10.59 -15.87
C ASP A 893 29.16 11.85 -16.19
N SER A 894 28.72 12.57 -15.14
CA SER A 894 28.00 13.84 -15.28
C SER A 894 28.40 14.85 -14.20
N LEU A 895 28.20 16.13 -14.52
CA LEU A 895 28.46 17.28 -13.65
C LEU A 895 27.39 18.37 -13.85
N GLN A 896 26.85 18.87 -12.75
CA GLN A 896 25.99 20.05 -12.67
C GLN A 896 26.65 21.09 -11.75
N ILE A 897 26.68 22.34 -12.18
CA ILE A 897 27.05 23.48 -11.35
C ILE A 897 25.93 24.52 -11.40
N GLY A 898 25.29 24.72 -10.25
CA GLY A 898 24.51 25.91 -9.93
C GLY A 898 25.45 27.01 -9.44
N MET A 899 25.29 28.21 -9.98
CA MET A 899 26.02 29.41 -9.60
C MET A 899 25.00 30.53 -9.36
N GLU A 900 24.77 30.84 -8.09
CA GLU A 900 23.97 31.97 -7.63
C GLU A 900 24.90 33.17 -7.36
N VAL A 901 24.66 34.28 -8.05
CA VAL A 901 25.34 35.56 -7.82
C VAL A 901 24.49 36.36 -6.84
N LEU A 902 25.03 36.62 -5.65
CA LEU A 902 24.31 37.28 -4.56
C LEU A 902 24.22 38.80 -4.77
N GLN A 903 23.14 39.41 -4.27
CA GLN A 903 22.92 40.86 -4.39
C GLN A 903 24.11 41.71 -3.92
N THR A 904 24.39 42.78 -4.66
CA THR A 904 25.38 43.78 -4.27
C THR A 904 24.83 45.20 -4.43
N ASN A 905 25.51 46.19 -3.84
CA ASN A 905 25.21 47.62 -4.03
C ASN A 905 25.31 48.11 -5.50
N ARG A 906 25.73 47.26 -6.45
CA ARG A 906 25.71 47.51 -7.90
C ARG A 906 24.63 46.71 -8.64
N LEU A 907 24.21 45.57 -8.12
CA LEU A 907 23.25 44.63 -8.72
C LEU A 907 22.28 44.15 -7.62
N PRO A 908 21.14 44.84 -7.41
CA PRO A 908 20.24 44.62 -6.28
C PRO A 908 19.21 43.52 -6.55
N TYR A 909 19.64 42.41 -7.15
CA TYR A 909 18.82 41.23 -7.46
C TYR A 909 19.74 40.04 -7.72
N ASP A 910 19.37 38.90 -7.14
CA ASP A 910 20.13 37.66 -7.27
C ASP A 910 20.01 37.08 -8.69
N ARG A 911 20.96 36.24 -9.08
CA ARG A 911 20.94 35.58 -10.40
C ARG A 911 21.44 34.15 -10.29
N VAL A 912 20.61 33.19 -10.68
CA VAL A 912 20.98 31.77 -10.68
C VAL A 912 21.23 31.28 -12.11
N SER A 913 22.44 30.80 -12.36
CA SER A 913 22.80 30.03 -13.55
C SER A 913 22.96 28.56 -13.18
N ILE A 914 22.30 27.64 -13.89
CA ILE A 914 22.53 26.20 -13.73
C ILE A 914 22.99 25.62 -15.06
N VAL A 915 24.15 24.97 -15.06
CA VAL A 915 24.69 24.26 -16.21
C VAL A 915 24.83 22.79 -15.82
N SER A 916 24.33 21.88 -16.67
CA SER A 916 24.50 20.43 -16.51
C SER A 916 25.10 19.84 -17.78
N ILE A 917 26.02 18.90 -17.62
CA ILE A 917 26.69 18.18 -18.71
C ILE A 917 26.80 16.70 -18.33
N ALA A 918 26.50 15.85 -19.31
CA ALA A 918 26.70 14.40 -19.36
C ALA A 918 27.09 14.04 -20.82
#